data_AF-A0A0E0J8T6-F1
#
_entry.id   AF-A0A0E0J8T6-F1
#
_cell.length_a   1.000
_cell.length_b   1.000
_cell.length_c   1.000
_cell.angle_alpha   90.00
_cell.angle_beta   90.00
_cell.angle_gamma   90.00
#
_symmetry.space_group_name_H-M   'P 1'
#
loop_
_entity.id
_entity.type
_entity.pdbx_description
1 polymer ?
#
loop_
_entity_poly.entity_id
_entity_poly.type
_entity_poly.pdbx_seq_one_letter_code
_entity_poly.pdbx_strand_id
1 'polypeptide(L)'
;MRGACVGYVRLEERKKTPPPPQQPEMIPGQHTVEIRRMIYLTIMSSVDFEEAGHKLAEIKLEPAQEMELCIMLLECCSQERTYLPYYGLLAQRLCLINKVYQKNFEKCFAKQYSMIDRLDTNKLGNVANFFAHLLATDALPWHVLAYIRLTEEDTTSSSRIFIKILFHELSDHLGIRQLNKRLSDPKMKDYFDSIFLMDHPKNTRFWINFFTSIGLGGITETLRKYQQTMPAMQQQKSESSSDESGRNPSHSVAAPCQTWHDMWQVMKKKKNRMAKPRFPPPETLKIALLCLLLPLFSPATASIPSAASTSLDRSCIANGRAALLAIKATFFDPNSRLASWQGEDCCSWWGVRCSNRTGHVIKLRLRGNTDDCLSFYGDKLRGEMSYSLVSLQKLRYLDLSCNNFNWSQIPVFLGSLPSLRYLNLSYGFFYGSIPPQLGNISKLSYLDLTSYNYPYNQLYSVDLSWLSHLSSLKYLVMNYVNLTTAMDWVDEINMLPALKVLYLQQCGLRKTVPFLRRSNLTVLEVLDISWNNFRTTIAPNWFWNITSLTFLNIRPCGFYGSIPDEIGRMASLEEVYFQGNNLMSTMIPSSFRNLCNLKLGPEVPPWLRSQTSIQHLQIANTSITTIPDWFWIVFSRAEFLDVAYNQITGTLPATLEFMAAKTMDLSNNRFTGMVPKFPINVTYMYLQRNSLSGPLPSDFGAPLLQSLTLYDNLISGTIPSSLFSLEHLEILDLSGNILGGEIPTYQEDSNPRTGQLIVVNLNSNNLSGEFPLIFRSYPRLVFLDLSYNQFSGNLPLWMGKKFLPILSLLRLRSNMFSGHIPTELTKIDQLQFLDLAENYFSGSIPDSLVNLSAMARTSGYSVLLDEIVLTGQGAMYDIIFFYELVSVQTKGQQLEFSRGISRVVNLDLSKNNFTGAIPQDIGALVALKSLNFSWNLINGEIPETIGQLKQLESLDLSHNELSGEIPSSMQDLNALGTMNLTYNNLSGRIPRGNTMGSYDASSYIGNIGLCGPPLTRNCSGNATSKDLPGNHVDLEHISLYLGMAIGFVLSLWVVLCLLLFKTSWRKSYFMFVDRQQKKISVSVKIRCAVLKRKLGANNR
;
A
#
# COMPACT_ATOMS: atom_id res chain seq x y z
N MET A 1 -7.80 -21.62 69.81
CA MET A 1 -7.45 -21.58 71.25
C MET A 1 -6.49 -20.41 71.50
N ARG A 2 -6.10 -20.17 72.76
CA ARG A 2 -5.16 -19.16 73.29
C ARG A 2 -3.84 -19.06 72.48
N GLY A 3 -3.07 -17.97 72.45
CA GLY A 3 -3.24 -16.63 73.05
C GLY A 3 -2.03 -16.14 73.87
N ALA A 4 -1.43 -14.99 73.47
CA ALA A 4 -0.38 -14.21 74.18
C ALA A 4 1.02 -14.89 74.34
N CYS A 5 2.13 -14.26 74.77
CA CYS A 5 2.37 -12.88 75.26
C CYS A 5 3.89 -12.44 75.18
N VAL A 6 4.18 -11.14 75.36
CA VAL A 6 5.50 -10.49 75.70
C VAL A 6 6.65 -10.57 74.66
N GLY A 7 7.46 -9.52 74.39
CA GLY A 7 7.42 -8.09 74.78
C GLY A 7 8.80 -7.38 74.75
N TYR A 8 8.81 -6.03 74.73
CA TYR A 8 9.94 -5.05 74.98
C TYR A 8 11.29 -5.24 74.21
N VAL A 9 12.14 -4.23 73.94
CA VAL A 9 12.44 -2.91 74.55
C VAL A 9 12.61 -1.81 73.45
N ARG A 10 12.46 -0.53 73.83
CA ARG A 10 12.76 0.67 73.02
C ARG A 10 14.09 1.31 73.43
N LEU A 11 14.95 1.67 72.49
CA LEU A 11 16.03 2.64 72.67
C LEU A 11 16.11 3.59 71.48
N GLU A 12 16.28 4.88 71.76
CA GLU A 12 16.57 5.93 70.78
C GLU A 12 18.03 6.35 70.95
N GLU A 13 18.75 6.58 69.84
CA GLU A 13 19.96 7.38 69.90
C GLU A 13 20.15 8.21 68.62
N ARG A 14 20.26 9.53 68.79
CA ARG A 14 20.68 10.47 67.73
C ARG A 14 22.18 10.71 67.86
N LYS A 15 22.96 10.53 66.78
CA LYS A 15 23.85 11.59 66.21
C LYS A 15 24.76 11.12 65.06
N LYS A 16 25.24 12.13 64.32
CA LYS A 16 26.43 12.16 63.42
C LYS A 16 26.39 11.28 62.17
N THR A 17 26.00 11.93 61.07
CA THR A 17 26.48 11.62 59.71
C THR A 17 28.01 11.83 59.59
N PRO A 18 28.77 10.85 59.10
CA PRO A 18 30.05 11.09 58.42
C PRO A 18 29.80 11.65 57.00
N PRO A 19 30.81 12.26 56.34
CA PRO A 19 30.69 12.69 54.94
C PRO A 19 30.66 11.49 53.98
N PRO A 20 30.09 11.64 52.77
CA PRO A 20 30.15 10.59 51.76
C PRO A 20 31.59 10.39 51.26
N PRO A 21 32.05 9.14 51.02
CA PRO A 21 33.28 8.91 50.29
C PRO A 21 33.12 9.41 48.85
N GLN A 22 34.11 10.16 48.36
CA GLN A 22 34.11 10.69 47.00
C GLN A 22 34.08 9.54 45.98
N GLN A 23 33.16 9.62 45.02
CA GLN A 23 33.17 8.73 43.86
C GLN A 23 34.38 9.08 42.97
N PRO A 24 35.06 8.11 42.35
CA PRO A 24 36.07 8.41 41.33
C PRO A 24 35.38 9.07 40.13
N GLU A 25 35.99 10.13 39.58
CA GLU A 25 35.42 10.86 38.45
C GLU A 25 35.35 9.97 37.20
N MET A 26 34.14 9.54 36.83
CA MET A 26 33.89 8.87 35.55
C MET A 26 33.92 9.89 34.41
N ILE A 27 34.67 9.56 33.36
CA ILE A 27 34.86 10.45 32.20
C ILE A 27 33.50 10.75 31.53
N PRO A 28 33.10 12.02 31.31
CA PRO A 28 31.73 12.40 30.96
C PRO A 28 31.09 11.83 29.68
N GLY A 29 31.82 11.04 28.88
CA GLY A 29 31.32 10.51 27.60
C GLY A 29 30.67 9.11 27.68
N GLN A 30 31.12 8.21 28.56
CA GLN A 30 30.71 6.79 28.50
C GLN A 30 29.24 6.57 28.87
N HIS A 31 28.76 7.26 29.91
CA HIS A 31 27.39 7.10 30.43
C HIS A 31 26.33 7.37 29.35
N THR A 32 26.51 8.44 28.57
CA THR A 32 25.59 8.85 27.51
C THR A 32 25.47 7.82 26.39
N VAL A 33 26.57 7.14 26.01
CA VAL A 33 26.57 6.13 24.94
C VAL A 33 25.77 4.88 25.36
N GLU A 34 25.90 4.44 26.60
CA GLU A 34 25.15 3.28 27.12
C GLU A 34 23.64 3.57 27.20
N ILE A 35 23.27 4.78 27.65
CA ILE A 35 21.88 5.25 27.69
C ILE A 35 21.30 5.36 26.28
N ARG A 36 22.04 5.98 25.34
CA ARG A 36 21.60 6.11 23.95
C ARG A 36 21.36 4.72 23.31
N ARG A 37 22.26 3.77 23.55
CA ARG A 37 22.12 2.38 23.07
C ARG A 37 20.92 1.67 23.70
N MET A 38 20.67 1.86 24.99
CA MET A 38 19.51 1.29 25.67
C MET A 38 18.20 1.81 25.06
N ILE A 39 18.06 3.13 24.92
CA ILE A 39 16.87 3.78 24.33
C ILE A 39 16.62 3.27 22.90
N TYR A 40 17.65 3.27 22.05
CA TYR A 40 17.53 2.77 20.67
C TYR A 40 17.11 1.30 20.61
N LEU A 41 17.72 0.43 21.44
CA LEU A 41 17.33 -0.98 21.48
C LEU A 41 15.90 -1.18 22.01
N THR A 42 15.44 -0.40 22.99
CA THR A 42 14.05 -0.45 23.47
C THR A 42 13.05 -0.04 22.39
N ILE A 43 13.37 0.98 21.58
CA ILE A 43 12.56 1.41 20.43
C ILE A 43 12.53 0.30 19.36
N MET A 44 13.69 -0.18 18.93
CA MET A 44 13.80 -1.17 17.83
C MET A 44 13.41 -2.61 18.21
N SER A 45 13.21 -2.92 19.50
CA SER A 45 12.71 -4.22 19.98
C SER A 45 11.26 -4.16 20.49
N SER A 46 10.49 -3.18 20.00
CA SER A 46 9.06 -3.05 20.27
C SER A 46 8.25 -3.19 18.99
N VAL A 47 7.11 -3.86 19.09
CA VAL A 47 6.21 -4.13 17.95
C VAL A 47 5.54 -2.86 17.46
N ASP A 48 5.25 -1.92 18.37
CA ASP A 48 4.63 -0.64 18.07
C ASP A 48 5.08 0.49 19.03
N PHE A 49 4.49 1.67 18.88
CA PHE A 49 4.78 2.84 19.73
C PHE A 49 4.08 2.77 21.10
N GLU A 50 3.03 1.96 21.26
CA GLU A 50 2.33 1.77 22.53
C GLU A 50 3.22 1.00 23.51
N GLU A 51 3.81 -0.09 23.02
CA GLU A 51 4.75 -0.96 23.73
C GLU A 51 6.09 -0.26 23.95
N ALA A 52 6.64 0.43 22.94
CA ALA A 52 7.85 1.24 23.09
C ALA A 52 7.68 2.31 24.18
N GLY A 53 6.56 3.03 24.16
CA GLY A 53 6.24 4.04 25.17
C GLY A 53 6.07 3.45 26.58
N HIS A 54 5.51 2.24 26.70
CA HIS A 54 5.40 1.55 27.98
C HIS A 54 6.78 1.13 28.51
N LYS A 55 7.60 0.46 27.70
CA LYS A 55 8.97 0.05 28.08
C LYS A 55 9.84 1.25 28.46
N LEU A 56 9.79 2.34 27.67
CA LEU A 56 10.53 3.57 27.95
C LEU A 56 10.06 4.25 29.25
N ALA A 57 8.77 4.17 29.61
CA ALA A 57 8.25 4.72 30.85
C ALA A 57 8.64 3.89 32.10
N GLU A 58 8.98 2.61 31.96
CA GLU A 58 9.53 1.79 33.06
C GLU A 58 11.02 2.07 33.32
N ILE A 59 11.74 2.65 32.34
CA ILE A 59 13.15 3.04 32.51
C ILE A 59 13.20 4.28 33.43
N LYS A 60 13.83 4.12 34.59
CA LYS A 60 14.14 5.24 35.49
C LYS A 60 15.30 6.06 34.92
N LEU A 61 14.96 7.06 34.12
CA LEU A 61 15.88 8.08 33.63
C LEU A 61 16.08 9.19 34.68
N GLU A 62 17.32 9.62 34.86
CA GLU A 62 17.64 10.85 35.60
C GLU A 62 17.29 12.10 34.75
N PRO A 63 17.07 13.29 35.33
CA PRO A 63 16.57 14.46 34.59
C PRO A 63 17.43 14.95 33.41
N ALA A 64 18.74 14.66 33.42
CA ALA A 64 19.61 14.91 32.28
C ALA A 64 19.41 13.91 31.13
N GLN A 65 18.97 12.69 31.44
CA GLN A 65 18.75 11.57 30.52
C GLN A 65 17.35 11.63 29.89
N GLU A 66 16.34 12.17 30.60
CA GLU A 66 15.00 12.45 30.05
C GLU A 66 15.06 13.45 28.87
N MET A 67 16.04 14.37 28.87
CA MET A 67 16.32 15.27 27.75
C MET A 67 16.95 14.51 26.58
N GLU A 68 17.85 13.57 26.88
CA GLU A 68 18.54 12.75 25.88
C GLU A 68 17.58 11.84 25.11
N LEU A 69 16.56 11.28 25.77
CA LEU A 69 15.47 10.54 25.11
C LEU A 69 14.72 11.40 24.08
N CYS A 70 14.40 12.65 24.44
CA CYS A 70 13.71 13.58 23.53
C CYS A 70 14.60 13.94 22.32
N ILE A 71 15.91 14.12 22.55
CA ILE A 71 16.89 14.36 21.49
C ILE A 71 17.00 13.15 20.57
N MET A 72 17.13 11.93 21.11
CA MET A 72 17.24 10.71 20.31
C MET A 72 16.04 10.44 19.43
N LEU A 73 14.82 10.57 19.96
CA LEU A 73 13.59 10.37 19.17
C LEU A 73 13.53 11.32 17.97
N LEU A 74 14.00 12.55 18.16
CA LEU A 74 14.05 13.58 17.12
C LEU A 74 15.22 13.40 16.16
N GLU A 75 16.39 12.96 16.64
CA GLU A 75 17.54 12.56 15.82
C GLU A 75 17.14 11.38 14.91
N CYS A 76 16.59 10.29 15.44
CA CYS A 76 16.10 9.15 14.65
C CYS A 76 15.04 9.59 13.62
N CYS A 77 14.00 10.31 14.06
CA CYS A 77 12.96 10.81 13.16
C CYS A 77 13.52 11.69 12.03
N SER A 78 14.59 12.47 12.28
CA SER A 78 15.19 13.30 11.24
C SER A 78 15.92 12.50 10.16
N GLN A 79 16.56 11.39 10.51
CA GLN A 79 17.39 10.59 9.57
C GLN A 79 16.57 9.70 8.64
N GLU A 80 15.27 9.51 8.90
CA GLU A 80 14.39 8.72 8.05
C GLU A 80 14.32 9.23 6.61
N ARG A 81 14.15 8.32 5.64
CA ARG A 81 13.99 8.71 4.22
C ARG A 81 12.67 9.46 3.95
N THR A 82 11.68 9.26 4.81
CA THR A 82 10.35 9.88 4.81
C THR A 82 9.80 9.85 6.23
N TYR A 83 9.15 10.92 6.69
CA TYR A 83 8.57 11.01 8.04
C TYR A 83 7.70 9.79 8.40
N LEU A 84 8.05 9.13 9.51
CA LEU A 84 7.27 8.02 10.08
C LEU A 84 6.42 8.51 11.27
N PRO A 85 5.08 8.47 11.20
CA PRO A 85 4.19 8.92 12.30
C PRO A 85 4.45 8.24 13.65
N TYR A 86 5.09 7.06 13.65
CA TYR A 86 5.58 6.36 14.84
C TYR A 86 6.28 7.29 15.84
N TYR A 87 7.20 8.15 15.37
CA TYR A 87 7.97 9.03 16.25
C TYR A 87 7.10 10.12 16.89
N GLY A 88 6.17 10.70 16.13
CA GLY A 88 5.20 11.68 16.63
C GLY A 88 4.28 11.06 17.68
N LEU A 89 3.72 9.88 17.41
CA LEU A 89 2.82 9.15 18.31
C LEU A 89 3.55 8.70 19.60
N LEU A 90 4.79 8.24 19.51
CA LEU A 90 5.62 7.89 20.67
C LEU A 90 5.93 9.12 21.54
N ALA A 91 6.30 10.25 20.92
CA ALA A 91 6.54 11.50 21.64
C ALA A 91 5.25 12.07 22.26
N GLN A 92 4.11 11.98 21.57
CA GLN A 92 2.78 12.33 22.09
C GLN A 92 2.47 11.50 23.35
N ARG A 93 2.67 10.19 23.30
CA ARG A 93 2.46 9.26 24.43
C ARG A 93 3.35 9.62 25.62
N LEU A 94 4.63 9.95 25.40
CA LEU A 94 5.54 10.40 26.46
C LEU A 94 5.06 11.72 27.11
N CYS A 95 4.63 12.72 26.33
CA CYS A 95 4.08 13.98 26.85
C CYS A 95 2.75 13.83 27.63
N LEU A 96 2.00 12.76 27.36
CA LEU A 96 0.79 12.39 28.10
C LEU A 96 1.12 11.63 29.39
N ILE A 97 2.13 10.76 29.38
CA ILE A 97 2.59 9.99 30.56
C ILE A 97 3.30 10.90 31.58
N ASN A 98 4.21 11.78 31.15
CA ASN A 98 4.97 12.65 32.05
C ASN A 98 5.21 14.04 31.44
N LYS A 99 4.78 15.08 32.17
CA LYS A 99 4.94 16.50 31.78
C LYS A 99 6.38 17.01 31.76
N VAL A 100 7.36 16.24 32.22
CA VAL A 100 8.78 16.57 32.00
C VAL A 100 9.16 16.38 30.53
N TYR A 101 8.64 15.37 29.83
CA TYR A 101 8.91 15.18 28.40
C TYR A 101 8.36 16.33 27.55
N GLN A 102 7.18 16.86 27.88
CA GLN A 102 6.63 18.07 27.24
C GLN A 102 7.62 19.24 27.33
N LYS A 103 8.12 19.54 28.53
CA LYS A 103 9.15 20.59 28.75
C LYS A 103 10.48 20.32 28.05
N ASN A 104 10.84 19.07 27.81
CA ASN A 104 12.07 18.71 27.09
C ASN A 104 11.88 18.80 25.57
N PHE A 105 10.71 18.45 25.03
CA PHE A 105 10.38 18.70 23.63
C PHE A 105 10.22 20.20 23.31
N GLU A 106 9.76 21.03 24.24
CA GLU A 106 9.79 22.51 24.10
C GLU A 106 11.23 23.04 23.90
N LYS A 107 12.19 22.55 24.69
CA LYS A 107 13.63 22.85 24.51
C LYS A 107 14.16 22.30 23.19
N CYS A 108 13.72 21.11 22.77
CA CYS A 108 14.12 20.53 21.49
C CYS A 108 13.60 21.35 20.30
N PHE A 109 12.38 21.89 20.37
CA PHE A 109 11.82 22.80 19.35
C PHE A 109 12.71 24.03 19.20
N ALA A 110 12.99 24.73 20.30
CA ALA A 110 13.85 25.93 20.28
C ALA A 110 15.27 25.61 19.73
N LYS A 111 15.87 24.49 20.17
CA LYS A 111 17.19 24.06 19.70
C LYS A 111 17.19 23.74 18.20
N GLN A 112 16.25 22.93 17.70
CA GLN A 112 16.19 22.61 16.26
C GLN A 112 15.87 23.84 15.43
N TYR A 113 14.95 24.71 15.87
CA TYR A 113 14.59 25.92 15.13
C TYR A 113 15.81 26.85 14.97
N SER A 114 16.64 27.01 16.00
CA SER A 114 17.92 27.75 15.92
C SER A 114 19.02 27.08 15.07
N MET A 115 18.76 25.92 14.48
CA MET A 115 19.71 25.13 13.68
C MET A 115 19.18 24.74 12.29
N ILE A 116 18.00 25.21 11.86
CA ILE A 116 17.35 24.81 10.59
C ILE A 116 18.20 25.05 9.34
N ASP A 117 19.01 26.12 9.29
CA ASP A 117 19.90 26.39 8.15
C ASP A 117 21.07 25.40 8.06
N ARG A 118 21.23 24.49 9.04
CA ARG A 118 22.19 23.37 9.04
C ARG A 118 21.54 22.01 8.76
N LEU A 119 20.22 21.96 8.59
CA LEU A 119 19.50 20.74 8.24
C LEU A 119 19.33 20.65 6.72
N ASP A 120 19.54 19.46 6.15
CA ASP A 120 19.11 19.18 4.78
C ASP A 120 17.58 19.14 4.67
N THR A 121 17.07 19.29 3.45
CA THR A 121 15.64 19.40 3.16
C THR A 121 14.81 18.23 3.68
N ASN A 122 15.39 17.02 3.75
CA ASN A 122 14.70 15.83 4.26
C ASN A 122 14.61 15.86 5.80
N LYS A 123 15.74 16.06 6.49
CA LYS A 123 15.77 16.24 7.95
C LYS A 123 14.84 17.36 8.41
N LEU A 124 14.89 18.49 7.70
CA LEU A 124 14.10 19.67 7.98
C LEU A 124 12.59 19.39 7.81
N GLY A 125 12.19 18.65 6.78
CA GLY A 125 10.80 18.22 6.60
C GLY A 125 10.33 17.24 7.68
N ASN A 126 11.14 16.24 8.02
CA ASN A 126 10.82 15.26 9.06
C ASN A 126 10.68 15.92 10.45
N VAL A 127 11.57 16.85 10.79
CA VAL A 127 11.51 17.63 12.05
C VAL A 127 10.29 18.57 12.07
N ALA A 128 9.91 19.17 10.94
CA ALA A 128 8.70 19.98 10.84
C ALA A 128 7.43 19.14 11.08
N ASN A 129 7.32 17.96 10.44
CA ASN A 129 6.19 17.05 10.61
C ASN A 129 6.07 16.52 12.05
N PHE A 130 7.20 16.15 12.66
CA PHE A 130 7.24 15.72 14.07
C PHE A 130 6.64 16.77 15.01
N PHE A 131 7.03 18.04 14.85
CA PHE A 131 6.51 19.12 15.70
C PHE A 131 5.08 19.55 15.35
N ALA A 132 4.68 19.49 14.07
CA ALA A 132 3.29 19.71 13.66
C ALA A 132 2.34 18.71 14.34
N HIS A 133 2.70 17.43 14.36
CA HIS A 133 1.92 16.38 15.02
C HIS A 133 1.74 16.65 16.53
N LEU A 134 2.82 17.02 17.23
CA LEU A 134 2.76 17.31 18.67
C LEU A 134 1.96 18.59 19.00
N LEU A 135 2.00 19.59 18.12
CA LEU A 135 1.20 20.81 18.26
C LEU A 135 -0.28 20.56 17.97
N ALA A 136 -0.61 19.82 16.90
CA ALA A 136 -1.98 19.50 16.55
C ALA A 136 -2.69 18.66 17.64
N THR A 137 -1.95 17.76 18.29
CA THR A 137 -2.44 16.89 19.36
C THR A 137 -2.40 17.52 20.76
N ASP A 138 -2.00 18.79 20.89
CA ASP A 138 -1.79 19.53 22.15
C ASP A 138 -0.80 18.86 23.13
N ALA A 139 0.02 17.93 22.65
CA ALA A 139 1.11 17.31 23.39
C ALA A 139 2.31 18.25 23.57
N LEU A 140 2.47 19.21 22.65
CA LEU A 140 3.37 20.36 22.76
C LEU A 140 2.53 21.65 22.80
N PRO A 141 2.80 22.62 23.70
CA PRO A 141 1.99 23.82 23.81
C PRO A 141 2.36 24.83 22.72
N TRP A 142 1.35 25.54 22.18
CA TRP A 142 1.52 26.42 21.01
C TRP A 142 2.42 27.63 21.24
N HIS A 143 2.77 27.94 22.51
CA HIS A 143 3.71 29.00 22.85
C HIS A 143 5.13 28.82 22.28
N VAL A 144 5.50 27.60 21.86
CA VAL A 144 6.79 27.37 21.18
C VAL A 144 6.87 28.07 19.82
N LEU A 145 5.73 28.41 19.21
CA LEU A 145 5.72 29.16 17.95
C LEU A 145 6.26 30.59 18.10
N ALA A 146 6.34 31.14 19.33
CA ALA A 146 7.03 32.40 19.62
C ALA A 146 8.56 32.34 19.43
N TYR A 147 9.15 31.15 19.29
CA TYR A 147 10.55 30.99 18.84
C TYR A 147 10.72 31.22 17.33
N ILE A 148 9.64 31.09 16.55
CA ILE A 148 9.62 31.46 15.13
C ILE A 148 9.46 32.98 15.04
N ARG A 149 10.55 33.68 14.75
CA ARG A 149 10.61 35.14 14.52
C ARG A 149 11.09 35.40 13.11
N LEU A 150 10.26 36.04 12.30
CA LEU A 150 10.49 36.08 10.85
C LEU A 150 9.95 37.38 10.22
N THR A 151 10.85 38.15 9.62
CA THR A 151 10.55 39.35 8.82
C THR A 151 10.78 39.09 7.33
N GLU A 152 10.40 40.01 6.44
CA GLU A 152 10.75 39.91 5.00
C GLU A 152 12.27 39.78 4.78
N GLU A 153 13.08 40.36 5.68
CA GLU A 153 14.54 40.46 5.59
C GLU A 153 15.26 39.27 6.24
N ASP A 154 14.75 38.75 7.37
CA ASP A 154 15.38 37.64 8.12
C ASP A 154 14.95 36.23 7.66
N THR A 155 13.88 36.09 6.86
CA THR A 155 13.29 34.77 6.56
C THR A 155 14.12 33.97 5.54
N THR A 156 15.00 33.09 6.03
CA THR A 156 15.85 32.18 5.23
C THR A 156 15.05 31.16 4.40
N SER A 157 15.67 30.57 3.37
CA SER A 157 15.05 29.50 2.56
C SER A 157 14.66 28.28 3.39
N SER A 158 15.51 27.86 4.34
CA SER A 158 15.23 26.75 5.25
C SER A 158 14.05 27.09 6.18
N SER A 159 13.97 28.33 6.67
CA SER A 159 12.79 28.83 7.39
C SER A 159 11.53 28.69 6.53
N ARG A 160 11.53 29.16 5.28
CA ARG A 160 10.37 29.07 4.35
C ARG A 160 9.89 27.63 4.15
N ILE A 161 10.80 26.68 4.01
CA ILE A 161 10.46 25.26 3.87
C ILE A 161 9.90 24.71 5.18
N PHE A 162 10.50 25.04 6.33
CA PHE A 162 10.07 24.57 7.65
C PHE A 162 8.66 25.04 7.98
N ILE A 163 8.38 26.35 7.83
CA ILE A 163 7.04 26.92 8.06
C ILE A 163 6.02 26.32 7.09
N LYS A 164 6.39 26.17 5.80
CA LYS A 164 5.51 25.59 4.79
C LYS A 164 5.05 24.20 5.23
N ILE A 165 5.99 23.32 5.58
CA ILE A 165 5.69 21.94 5.99
C ILE A 165 4.91 21.94 7.31
N LEU A 166 5.38 22.68 8.33
CA LEU A 166 4.73 22.81 9.63
C LEU A 166 3.26 23.26 9.52
N PHE A 167 2.97 24.30 8.73
CA PHE A 167 1.61 24.83 8.59
C PHE A 167 0.72 24.03 7.62
N HIS A 168 1.27 23.33 6.63
CA HIS A 168 0.50 22.31 5.90
C HIS A 168 0.10 21.16 6.82
N GLU A 169 1.05 20.58 7.54
CA GLU A 169 0.81 19.41 8.39
C GLU A 169 -0.12 19.74 9.56
N LEU A 170 -0.05 20.98 10.11
CA LEU A 170 -1.05 21.52 11.04
C LEU A 170 -2.42 21.74 10.40
N SER A 171 -2.49 22.22 9.15
CA SER A 171 -3.73 22.41 8.40
C SER A 171 -4.41 21.07 8.07
N ASP A 172 -3.63 20.01 7.87
CA ASP A 172 -4.14 18.69 7.50
C ASP A 172 -4.54 17.87 8.74
N HIS A 173 -3.79 17.98 9.85
CA HIS A 173 -4.19 17.39 11.14
C HIS A 173 -5.45 18.05 11.75
N LEU A 174 -5.59 19.39 11.64
CA LEU A 174 -6.67 20.13 12.31
C LEU A 174 -7.84 20.50 11.37
N GLY A 175 -7.58 20.61 10.07
CA GLY A 175 -8.43 21.31 9.12
C GLY A 175 -8.25 22.83 9.21
N ILE A 176 -8.09 23.49 8.06
CA ILE A 176 -7.89 24.95 7.90
C ILE A 176 -8.85 25.82 8.75
N ARG A 177 -10.10 25.39 8.97
CA ARG A 177 -11.08 26.10 9.81
C ARG A 177 -10.74 26.07 11.30
N GLN A 178 -10.28 24.94 11.81
CA GLN A 178 -9.89 24.79 13.23
C GLN A 178 -8.51 25.41 13.48
N LEU A 179 -7.60 25.32 12.50
CA LEU A 179 -6.34 26.08 12.50
C LEU A 179 -6.62 27.59 12.57
N ASN A 180 -7.46 28.14 11.67
CA ASN A 180 -7.89 29.53 11.74
C ASN A 180 -8.52 29.90 13.08
N LYS A 181 -9.34 29.01 13.67
CA LYS A 181 -9.97 29.22 14.98
C LYS A 181 -8.95 29.29 16.12
N ARG A 182 -7.88 28.48 16.09
CA ARG A 182 -6.76 28.56 17.05
C ARG A 182 -5.90 29.81 16.83
N LEU A 183 -5.53 30.10 15.59
CA LEU A 183 -4.76 31.30 15.22
C LEU A 183 -5.50 32.61 15.50
N SER A 184 -6.84 32.57 15.59
CA SER A 184 -7.70 33.69 15.95
C SER A 184 -8.17 33.66 17.42
N ASP A 185 -7.69 32.74 18.25
CA ASP A 185 -8.05 32.70 19.68
C ASP A 185 -7.36 33.87 20.41
N PRO A 186 -8.11 34.80 21.04
CA PRO A 186 -7.52 35.93 21.77
C PRO A 186 -6.55 35.53 22.89
N LYS A 187 -6.61 34.29 23.39
CA LYS A 187 -5.70 33.76 24.43
C LYS A 187 -4.38 33.20 23.86
N MET A 188 -4.28 33.00 22.56
CA MET A 188 -3.08 32.46 21.90
C MET A 188 -2.38 33.48 20.99
N LYS A 189 -2.97 34.66 20.79
CA LYS A 189 -2.45 35.73 19.91
C LYS A 189 -0.96 36.01 20.13
N ASP A 190 -0.56 36.20 21.38
CA ASP A 190 0.81 36.50 21.80
C ASP A 190 1.84 35.44 21.36
N TYR A 191 1.39 34.21 21.05
CA TYR A 191 2.24 33.12 20.55
C TYR A 191 2.47 33.16 19.03
N PHE A 192 1.67 33.95 18.31
CA PHE A 192 1.67 34.03 16.84
C PHE A 192 2.02 35.43 16.31
N ASP A 193 2.06 36.46 17.18
CA ASP A 193 2.44 37.82 16.81
C ASP A 193 3.85 37.90 16.18
N SER A 194 4.76 36.95 16.47
CA SER A 194 6.09 36.83 15.84
C SER A 194 6.09 36.19 14.43
N ILE A 195 4.96 35.60 14.01
CA ILE A 195 4.74 34.97 12.70
C ILE A 195 3.81 35.81 11.83
N PHE A 196 2.75 36.39 12.39
CA PHE A 196 1.78 37.22 11.66
C PHE A 196 1.98 38.70 11.97
N LEU A 197 3.20 39.20 11.73
CA LEU A 197 3.61 40.57 12.03
C LEU A 197 2.69 41.62 11.34
N MET A 198 2.09 42.46 12.19
CA MET A 198 1.27 43.63 11.83
C MET A 198 2.01 44.96 12.08
N ASP A 199 3.34 44.92 12.21
CA ASP A 199 4.21 46.05 12.55
C ASP A 199 4.44 47.02 11.38
N HIS A 200 4.63 46.48 10.18
CA HIS A 200 4.99 47.23 8.99
C HIS A 200 4.26 46.67 7.74
N PRO A 201 3.74 47.53 6.83
CA PRO A 201 2.98 47.08 5.66
C PRO A 201 3.70 46.05 4.78
N LYS A 202 5.04 46.09 4.72
CA LYS A 202 5.87 45.09 4.03
C LYS A 202 5.73 43.70 4.64
N ASN A 203 5.97 43.53 5.94
CA ASN A 203 5.85 42.24 6.65
C ASN A 203 4.44 41.66 6.48
N THR A 204 3.40 42.48 6.66
CA THR A 204 2.01 42.08 6.43
C THR A 204 1.76 41.63 4.98
N ARG A 205 2.29 42.34 3.97
CA ARG A 205 2.19 41.96 2.54
C ARG A 205 2.98 40.68 2.23
N PHE A 206 4.18 40.52 2.81
CA PHE A 206 5.00 39.31 2.71
C PHE A 206 4.24 38.08 3.22
N TRP A 207 3.65 38.14 4.42
CA TRP A 207 2.92 37.01 5.01
C TRP A 207 1.65 36.65 4.24
N ILE A 208 0.89 37.64 3.78
CA ILE A 208 -0.26 37.42 2.89
C ILE A 208 0.19 36.68 1.62
N ASN A 209 1.28 37.14 0.98
CA ASN A 209 1.79 36.52 -0.24
C ASN A 209 2.37 35.11 0.00
N PHE A 210 3.15 34.92 1.06
CA PHE A 210 3.78 33.64 1.41
C PHE A 210 2.74 32.55 1.67
N PHE A 211 1.81 32.77 2.61
CA PHE A 211 0.80 31.75 2.91
C PHE A 211 -0.16 31.53 1.73
N THR A 212 -0.43 32.55 0.90
CA THR A 212 -1.21 32.37 -0.33
C THR A 212 -0.47 31.56 -1.39
N SER A 213 0.85 31.72 -1.55
CA SER A 213 1.64 30.97 -2.54
C SER A 213 1.78 29.48 -2.19
N ILE A 214 1.63 29.11 -0.92
CA ILE A 214 1.55 27.71 -0.45
C ILE A 214 0.11 27.22 -0.25
N GLY A 215 -0.90 27.92 -0.80
CA GLY A 215 -2.32 27.51 -0.75
C GLY A 215 -3.04 27.75 0.59
N LEU A 216 -2.30 28.07 1.66
CA LEU A 216 -2.83 28.38 2.99
C LEU A 216 -3.28 29.84 3.16
N GLY A 217 -3.57 30.55 2.07
CA GLY A 217 -3.93 31.97 2.09
C GLY A 217 -5.12 32.32 3.00
N GLY A 218 -5.99 31.35 3.29
CA GLY A 218 -7.09 31.47 4.24
C GLY A 218 -6.67 31.76 5.68
N ILE A 219 -5.44 31.43 6.11
CA ILE A 219 -4.97 31.78 7.47
C ILE A 219 -4.64 33.28 7.62
N THR A 220 -4.50 33.99 6.49
CA THR A 220 -4.11 35.41 6.46
C THR A 220 -5.31 36.36 6.44
N GLU A 221 -6.54 35.89 6.69
CA GLU A 221 -7.75 36.70 6.62
C GLU A 221 -7.70 37.93 7.56
N THR A 222 -7.15 37.77 8.76
CA THR A 222 -6.96 38.87 9.72
C THR A 222 -5.92 39.89 9.23
N LEU A 223 -4.82 39.44 8.61
CA LEU A 223 -3.83 40.32 7.98
C LEU A 223 -4.41 41.07 6.78
N ARG A 224 -5.24 40.41 5.96
CA ARG A 224 -5.92 41.02 4.81
C ARG A 224 -6.91 42.10 5.26
N LYS A 225 -7.68 41.84 6.31
CA LYS A 225 -8.57 42.83 6.95
C LYS A 225 -7.76 44.00 7.53
N TYR A 226 -6.68 43.73 8.26
CA TYR A 226 -5.78 44.75 8.79
C TYR A 226 -5.24 45.66 7.67
N GLN A 227 -4.68 45.07 6.60
CA GLN A 227 -4.17 45.78 5.42
C GLN A 227 -5.22 46.65 4.72
N GLN A 228 -6.49 46.24 4.71
CA GLN A 228 -7.61 47.04 4.18
C GLN A 228 -8.01 48.21 5.11
N THR A 229 -7.74 48.10 6.41
CA THR A 229 -8.04 49.15 7.41
C THR A 229 -6.87 50.10 7.70
N MET A 230 -5.67 49.86 7.16
CA MET A 230 -4.51 50.75 7.39
C MET A 230 -4.73 52.14 6.77
N PRO A 231 -4.46 53.25 7.49
CA PRO A 231 -4.56 54.60 6.93
C PRO A 231 -3.65 54.82 5.71
N ALA A 232 -4.18 55.48 4.69
CA ALA A 232 -3.50 55.70 3.40
C ALA A 232 -2.11 56.37 3.51
N MET A 233 -1.87 57.16 4.57
CA MET A 233 -0.58 57.81 4.84
C MET A 233 0.60 56.84 5.06
N GLN A 234 0.35 55.56 5.40
CA GLN A 234 1.43 54.56 5.49
C GLN A 234 1.66 53.79 4.19
N GLN A 235 0.65 53.64 3.32
CA GLN A 235 0.79 52.90 2.06
C GLN A 235 1.67 53.62 1.03
N GLN A 236 1.79 54.95 1.09
CA GLN A 236 2.59 55.73 0.13
C GLN A 236 4.07 55.91 0.51
N LYS A 237 4.51 55.47 1.70
CA LYS A 237 5.86 55.83 2.21
C LYS A 237 6.98 54.82 1.94
N SER A 238 6.71 53.74 1.20
CA SER A 238 7.70 52.68 0.88
C SER A 238 7.89 52.41 -0.62
N GLU A 239 7.25 53.18 -1.50
CA GLU A 239 7.33 53.02 -2.96
C GLU A 239 7.83 54.32 -3.66
N SER A 240 8.48 55.23 -2.91
CA SER A 240 9.00 56.52 -3.40
C SER A 240 10.37 56.90 -2.82
N SER A 241 11.37 56.03 -2.99
CA SER A 241 12.80 56.37 -2.78
C SER A 241 13.72 55.43 -3.57
N SER A 242 13.65 55.48 -4.90
CA SER A 242 14.79 55.13 -5.75
C SER A 242 15.52 56.42 -6.13
N ASP A 243 16.85 56.31 -6.25
CA ASP A 243 17.75 57.34 -6.79
C ASP A 243 17.90 58.60 -5.90
N GLU A 244 19.06 59.23 -5.75
CA GLU A 244 20.27 59.26 -6.60
C GLU A 244 21.60 59.06 -5.83
N SER A 245 22.70 59.04 -6.61
CA SER A 245 24.13 59.01 -6.25
C SER A 245 24.69 57.64 -5.76
N GLY A 246 25.85 57.18 -6.25
CA GLY A 246 26.58 57.66 -7.42
C GLY A 246 27.97 57.04 -7.64
N ARG A 247 28.22 56.59 -8.89
CA ARG A 247 29.52 56.27 -9.53
C ARG A 247 30.37 55.07 -9.01
N ASN A 248 30.66 54.19 -9.96
CA ASN A 248 31.79 53.23 -10.04
C ASN A 248 33.18 53.90 -9.84
N PRO A 249 34.31 53.18 -9.63
CA PRO A 249 34.60 51.75 -9.94
C PRO A 249 35.07 50.92 -8.69
N SER A 250 35.53 49.66 -8.75
CA SER A 250 36.22 48.89 -9.80
C SER A 250 36.16 47.34 -9.66
N HIS A 251 36.37 46.65 -10.80
CA HIS A 251 37.13 45.38 -11.05
C HIS A 251 37.38 44.35 -9.90
N SER A 252 37.32 43.01 -10.12
CA SER A 252 37.08 42.22 -11.36
C SER A 252 37.08 40.69 -11.15
N VAL A 253 36.37 39.94 -12.03
CA VAL A 253 36.71 38.58 -12.56
C VAL A 253 36.64 37.35 -11.60
N ALA A 254 36.15 36.16 -11.99
CA ALA A 254 35.20 35.72 -13.04
C ALA A 254 34.80 34.22 -12.84
N ALA A 255 33.60 33.81 -13.30
CA ALA A 255 33.23 32.41 -13.59
C ALA A 255 32.01 32.34 -14.55
N PRO A 256 31.77 31.24 -15.32
CA PRO A 256 30.77 31.20 -16.40
C PRO A 256 29.60 30.19 -16.22
N CYS A 257 28.69 30.17 -17.22
CA CYS A 257 27.56 29.24 -17.42
C CYS A 257 26.34 29.40 -16.48
N GLN A 258 25.08 29.09 -16.88
CA GLN A 258 24.59 28.57 -18.17
C GLN A 258 23.16 29.06 -18.54
N THR A 259 22.74 28.68 -19.75
CA THR A 259 21.53 29.06 -20.51
C THR A 259 20.17 28.70 -19.88
N TRP A 260 19.10 29.26 -20.48
CA TRP A 260 17.64 28.91 -20.43
C TRP A 260 16.65 30.02 -19.98
N HIS A 261 17.10 31.24 -19.65
CA HIS A 261 16.17 32.35 -19.37
C HIS A 261 15.81 33.20 -20.60
N ASP A 262 16.74 33.41 -21.54
CA ASP A 262 16.62 34.44 -22.58
C ASP A 262 15.64 34.11 -23.72
N MET A 263 15.39 32.83 -24.01
CA MET A 263 14.48 32.43 -25.10
C MET A 263 13.01 32.80 -24.83
N TRP A 264 12.59 32.96 -23.58
CA TRP A 264 11.18 33.21 -23.24
C TRP A 264 10.79 34.70 -23.34
N GLN A 265 11.73 35.63 -23.18
CA GLN A 265 11.44 37.07 -23.18
C GLN A 265 11.33 37.68 -24.58
N VAL A 266 11.95 37.08 -25.60
CA VAL A 266 11.99 37.63 -26.97
C VAL A 266 10.60 37.63 -27.63
N MET A 267 9.77 36.61 -27.39
CA MET A 267 8.46 36.49 -28.05
C MET A 267 7.39 37.49 -27.57
N LYS A 268 7.63 38.26 -26.50
CA LYS A 268 6.63 39.18 -25.92
C LYS A 268 6.62 40.60 -26.53
N LYS A 269 7.57 40.95 -27.41
CA LYS A 269 7.68 42.29 -28.04
C LYS A 269 7.20 42.35 -29.50
N LYS A 270 5.89 42.23 -29.74
CA LYS A 270 5.29 42.63 -31.05
C LYS A 270 3.85 43.14 -30.99
N LYS A 271 3.58 44.22 -30.25
CA LYS A 271 2.37 45.04 -30.44
C LYS A 271 2.68 46.52 -30.20
N ASN A 272 2.72 47.31 -31.28
CA ASN A 272 3.05 48.73 -31.21
C ASN A 272 2.39 49.52 -32.35
N ARG A 273 1.28 50.23 -32.05
CA ARG A 273 0.93 51.61 -32.49
C ARG A 273 -0.55 51.96 -32.24
N MET A 274 -0.74 53.12 -31.59
CA MET A 274 -1.67 54.25 -31.87
C MET A 274 -2.99 53.96 -32.63
N ALA A 275 -4.20 54.38 -32.20
CA ALA A 275 -4.69 55.72 -31.79
C ALA A 275 -4.88 56.69 -33.00
N LYS A 276 -5.86 57.62 -33.09
CA LYS A 276 -6.78 58.19 -32.07
C LYS A 276 -8.19 58.67 -32.65
N PRO A 277 -8.82 59.88 -32.45
CA PRO A 277 -10.26 59.99 -32.06
C PRO A 277 -11.14 61.04 -32.83
N ARG A 278 -12.21 61.62 -32.19
CA ARG A 278 -12.98 62.90 -32.46
C ARG A 278 -14.30 62.79 -33.28
N PHE A 279 -15.39 63.59 -33.09
CA PHE A 279 -15.90 64.43 -31.94
C PHE A 279 -17.44 64.79 -32.07
N PRO A 280 -18.11 65.70 -31.29
CA PRO A 280 -19.59 65.79 -31.06
C PRO A 280 -20.23 66.98 -31.87
N PRO A 281 -21.44 67.60 -31.60
CA PRO A 281 -22.42 67.54 -30.49
C PRO A 281 -23.91 67.36 -30.89
N PRO A 282 -24.86 67.48 -29.92
CA PRO A 282 -25.74 68.67 -29.87
C PRO A 282 -26.00 69.23 -28.44
N GLU A 283 -26.84 70.27 -28.29
CA GLU A 283 -27.00 71.09 -27.07
C GLU A 283 -28.06 70.62 -26.05
N THR A 284 -27.74 70.82 -24.74
CA THR A 284 -28.60 71.13 -23.54
C THR A 284 -29.94 70.39 -23.29
N LEU A 285 -30.41 70.06 -22.07
CA LEU A 285 -30.19 70.49 -20.67
C LEU A 285 -30.81 69.39 -19.74
N LYS A 286 -30.43 69.03 -18.49
CA LYS A 286 -29.27 69.29 -17.61
C LYS A 286 -29.09 68.11 -16.61
N ILE A 287 -27.84 67.67 -16.42
CA ILE A 287 -27.19 67.12 -15.21
C ILE A 287 -28.05 66.49 -14.08
N ALA A 288 -28.03 65.15 -13.97
CA ALA A 288 -27.44 64.39 -12.84
C ALA A 288 -27.51 62.87 -13.13
N LEU A 289 -26.44 62.11 -12.83
CA LEU A 289 -26.28 60.72 -13.29
C LEU A 289 -27.37 59.76 -12.79
N LEU A 290 -27.86 58.90 -13.69
CA LEU A 290 -28.70 57.73 -13.38
C LEU A 290 -28.21 56.49 -14.14
N CYS A 291 -28.58 55.32 -13.61
CA CYS A 291 -28.01 54.01 -13.90
C CYS A 291 -28.75 53.27 -15.05
N LEU A 292 -28.82 51.94 -14.95
CA LEU A 292 -29.69 50.98 -15.66
C LEU A 292 -29.12 50.45 -17.00
N LEU A 293 -29.25 49.17 -17.39
CA LEU A 293 -30.22 48.07 -17.16
C LEU A 293 -31.52 48.12 -17.98
N LEU A 294 -31.50 47.48 -19.15
CA LEU A 294 -32.68 46.88 -19.83
C LEU A 294 -33.76 47.95 -20.20
N PRO A 295 -35.06 47.64 -20.49
CA PRO A 295 -35.70 46.37 -20.87
C PRO A 295 -36.66 46.38 -22.10
N LEU A 296 -36.85 45.19 -22.69
CA LEU A 296 -38.12 44.56 -23.17
C LEU A 296 -38.94 45.04 -24.42
N PHE A 297 -39.68 44.04 -24.94
CA PHE A 297 -40.92 44.00 -25.77
C PHE A 297 -40.94 44.17 -27.32
N SER A 298 -41.07 43.01 -27.99
CA SER A 298 -42.06 42.57 -29.04
C SER A 298 -43.11 43.56 -29.60
N PRO A 299 -43.63 43.41 -30.86
CA PRO A 299 -44.22 42.13 -31.39
C PRO A 299 -44.21 41.80 -32.92
N ALA A 300 -44.40 40.49 -33.23
CA ALA A 300 -45.16 39.77 -34.31
C ALA A 300 -45.35 40.33 -35.77
N THR A 301 -45.70 39.59 -36.86
CA THR A 301 -46.37 38.27 -37.14
C THR A 301 -45.97 37.67 -38.53
N ALA A 302 -46.38 36.40 -38.82
CA ALA A 302 -46.56 35.75 -40.15
C ALA A 302 -45.29 35.38 -41.00
N SER A 303 -45.26 34.38 -41.90
CA SER A 303 -46.21 33.33 -42.37
C SER A 303 -45.48 32.04 -42.84
N ILE A 304 -46.19 30.93 -43.12
CA ILE A 304 -45.65 29.53 -43.20
C ILE A 304 -45.89 28.84 -44.57
N PRO A 305 -44.85 28.31 -45.24
CA PRO A 305 -44.81 26.89 -45.70
C PRO A 305 -43.38 26.29 -45.79
N SER A 306 -43.13 24.99 -46.09
CA SER A 306 -43.78 23.72 -45.69
C SER A 306 -42.84 22.51 -45.96
N ALA A 307 -43.05 21.42 -45.21
CA ALA A 307 -42.67 20.01 -45.51
C ALA A 307 -41.32 19.65 -46.19
N ALA A 308 -40.37 19.16 -45.39
CA ALA A 308 -39.53 18.02 -45.75
C ALA A 308 -39.22 17.18 -44.50
N SER A 309 -39.44 15.86 -44.54
CA SER A 309 -39.24 14.97 -43.39
C SER A 309 -37.81 14.42 -43.35
N THR A 310 -36.86 15.19 -42.82
CA THR A 310 -35.60 14.63 -42.33
C THR A 310 -35.77 14.19 -40.87
N SER A 311 -35.19 13.04 -40.53
CA SER A 311 -35.14 12.56 -39.14
C SER A 311 -34.44 13.60 -38.26
N LEU A 312 -35.12 14.08 -37.22
CA LEU A 312 -34.50 14.96 -36.23
C LEU A 312 -33.31 14.22 -35.60
N ASP A 313 -32.11 14.63 -35.99
CA ASP A 313 -30.87 14.01 -35.57
C ASP A 313 -30.76 14.11 -34.04
N ARG A 314 -30.65 12.96 -33.37
CA ARG A 314 -30.86 12.85 -31.91
C ARG A 314 -29.57 13.14 -31.14
N SER A 315 -28.80 14.10 -31.65
CA SER A 315 -27.51 14.51 -31.11
C SER A 315 -27.65 15.11 -29.71
N CYS A 316 -26.59 14.95 -28.94
CA CYS A 316 -26.44 15.58 -27.64
C CYS A 316 -26.61 17.10 -27.69
N ILE A 317 -27.45 17.62 -26.79
CA ILE A 317 -27.67 19.07 -26.64
C ILE A 317 -26.36 19.79 -26.35
N ALA A 318 -26.03 20.81 -27.15
CA ALA A 318 -24.76 21.53 -27.14
C ALA A 318 -24.28 21.97 -25.73
N ASN A 319 -25.17 22.48 -24.87
CA ASN A 319 -24.80 22.88 -23.50
C ASN A 319 -24.39 21.69 -22.62
N GLY A 320 -24.96 20.50 -22.84
CA GLY A 320 -24.58 19.26 -22.17
C GLY A 320 -23.24 18.72 -22.69
N ARG A 321 -23.04 18.75 -24.01
CA ARG A 321 -21.76 18.42 -24.66
C ARG A 321 -20.63 19.32 -24.17
N ALA A 322 -20.84 20.64 -24.15
CA ALA A 322 -19.86 21.62 -23.68
C ALA A 322 -19.50 21.41 -22.20
N ALA A 323 -20.50 21.11 -21.35
CA ALA A 323 -20.27 20.75 -19.95
C ALA A 323 -19.43 19.47 -19.80
N LEU A 324 -19.67 18.44 -20.61
CA LEU A 324 -18.87 17.22 -20.62
C LEU A 324 -17.43 17.46 -21.13
N LEU A 325 -17.23 18.28 -22.16
CA LEU A 325 -15.87 18.65 -22.61
C LEU A 325 -15.12 19.45 -21.52
N ALA A 326 -15.81 20.31 -20.77
CA ALA A 326 -15.23 21.00 -19.62
C ALA A 326 -14.98 20.09 -18.40
N ILE A 327 -15.65 18.94 -18.31
CA ILE A 327 -15.35 17.87 -17.33
C ILE A 327 -14.14 17.03 -17.80
N LYS A 328 -14.01 16.75 -19.11
CA LYS A 328 -12.81 16.09 -19.67
C LYS A 328 -11.56 16.92 -19.44
N ALA A 329 -11.65 18.25 -19.63
CA ALA A 329 -10.52 19.16 -19.49
C ALA A 329 -9.96 19.28 -18.05
N THR A 330 -10.71 18.88 -17.02
CA THR A 330 -10.24 18.88 -15.62
C THR A 330 -9.63 17.57 -15.16
N PHE A 331 -9.72 16.50 -15.97
CA PHE A 331 -9.22 15.18 -15.60
C PHE A 331 -7.94 14.81 -16.35
N PHE A 332 -6.93 14.40 -15.58
CA PHE A 332 -5.83 13.60 -16.08
C PHE A 332 -6.32 12.14 -16.23
N ASP A 333 -6.31 11.66 -17.47
CA ASP A 333 -6.86 10.37 -17.89
C ASP A 333 -5.74 9.53 -18.53
N PRO A 334 -4.86 8.88 -17.73
CA PRO A 334 -3.64 8.26 -18.23
C PRO A 334 -3.90 7.14 -19.26
N ASN A 335 -5.05 6.47 -19.15
CA ASN A 335 -5.42 5.34 -19.99
C ASN A 335 -6.44 5.73 -21.08
N SER A 336 -6.62 7.04 -21.34
CA SER A 336 -7.47 7.57 -22.42
C SER A 336 -8.92 7.03 -22.44
N ARG A 337 -9.52 6.78 -21.27
CA ARG A 337 -10.90 6.27 -21.14
C ARG A 337 -11.94 7.25 -21.67
N LEU A 338 -11.62 8.54 -21.65
CA LEU A 338 -12.37 9.65 -22.23
C LEU A 338 -11.98 9.92 -23.69
N ALA A 339 -11.20 9.07 -24.37
CA ALA A 339 -10.86 9.25 -25.80
C ALA A 339 -12.11 9.39 -26.68
N SER A 340 -13.14 8.58 -26.41
CA SER A 340 -14.44 8.64 -27.10
C SER A 340 -15.17 9.99 -26.96
N TRP A 341 -14.78 10.84 -26.01
CA TRP A 341 -15.40 12.15 -25.78
C TRP A 341 -14.90 13.18 -26.81
N GLN A 342 -15.34 13.03 -28.05
CA GLN A 342 -15.05 13.86 -29.21
C GLN A 342 -16.19 13.77 -30.26
N GLY A 343 -16.18 14.65 -31.26
CA GLY A 343 -17.30 14.76 -32.22
C GLY A 343 -18.55 15.42 -31.62
N GLU A 344 -19.66 15.40 -32.37
CA GLU A 344 -20.90 16.11 -32.01
C GLU A 344 -21.80 15.34 -31.04
N ASP A 345 -22.07 14.06 -31.26
CA ASP A 345 -23.00 13.32 -30.40
C ASP A 345 -22.36 12.79 -29.11
N CYS A 346 -22.48 13.58 -28.03
CA CYS A 346 -22.10 13.13 -26.69
C CYS A 346 -22.92 11.95 -26.14
N CYS A 347 -24.07 11.61 -26.74
CA CYS A 347 -24.90 10.50 -26.26
C CYS A 347 -24.32 9.12 -26.59
N SER A 348 -23.34 9.07 -27.50
CA SER A 348 -22.51 7.90 -27.83
C SER A 348 -21.27 7.72 -26.92
N TRP A 349 -20.90 8.74 -26.14
CA TRP A 349 -19.62 8.78 -25.41
C TRP A 349 -19.55 7.79 -24.25
N TRP A 350 -18.36 7.22 -23.99
CA TRP A 350 -18.16 6.26 -22.90
C TRP A 350 -18.61 6.82 -21.54
N GLY A 351 -19.38 6.04 -20.80
CA GLY A 351 -19.95 6.45 -19.51
C GLY A 351 -21.13 7.42 -19.57
N VAL A 352 -21.41 8.05 -20.72
CA VAL A 352 -22.54 8.98 -20.90
C VAL A 352 -23.79 8.24 -21.37
N ARG A 353 -24.97 8.65 -20.92
CA ARG A 353 -26.24 8.25 -21.54
C ARG A 353 -27.30 9.33 -21.46
N CYS A 354 -27.93 9.60 -22.60
CA CYS A 354 -28.98 10.60 -22.77
C CYS A 354 -30.40 10.04 -22.62
N SER A 355 -31.37 10.96 -22.54
CA SER A 355 -32.80 10.69 -22.59
C SER A 355 -33.27 10.48 -24.03
N ASN A 356 -33.70 9.26 -24.37
CA ASN A 356 -34.27 8.90 -25.68
C ASN A 356 -35.48 9.75 -26.12
N ARG A 357 -36.06 10.57 -25.22
CA ARG A 357 -37.17 11.50 -25.52
C ARG A 357 -36.74 12.96 -25.64
N THR A 358 -35.57 13.36 -25.14
CA THR A 358 -35.24 14.79 -24.93
C THR A 358 -33.76 15.17 -25.11
N GLY A 359 -32.87 14.28 -25.57
CA GLY A 359 -31.45 14.59 -25.86
C GLY A 359 -30.54 14.93 -24.66
N HIS A 360 -31.10 15.41 -23.54
CA HIS A 360 -30.35 15.70 -22.31
C HIS A 360 -29.66 14.47 -21.74
N VAL A 361 -28.44 14.64 -21.26
CA VAL A 361 -27.70 13.67 -20.42
C VAL A 361 -28.50 13.35 -19.15
N ILE A 362 -28.70 12.07 -18.87
CA ILE A 362 -29.42 11.57 -17.67
C ILE A 362 -28.59 10.59 -16.82
N LYS A 363 -27.50 10.03 -17.35
CA LYS A 363 -26.57 9.19 -16.61
C LYS A 363 -25.14 9.53 -17.02
N LEU A 364 -24.26 9.63 -16.02
CA LEU A 364 -22.82 9.72 -16.15
C LEU A 364 -22.20 8.66 -15.21
N ARG A 365 -21.42 7.74 -15.78
CA ARG A 365 -20.71 6.68 -15.06
C ARG A 365 -19.24 6.69 -15.49
N LEU A 366 -18.39 7.20 -14.61
CA LEU A 366 -16.93 7.29 -14.82
C LEU A 366 -16.16 6.41 -13.82
N ARG A 367 -16.84 5.46 -13.15
CA ARG A 367 -16.27 4.56 -12.15
C ARG A 367 -14.93 3.93 -12.60
N GLY A 368 -13.93 3.96 -11.73
CA GLY A 368 -12.65 3.28 -11.91
C GLY A 368 -12.77 1.75 -11.88
N ASN A 369 -11.66 1.03 -12.06
CA ASN A 369 -11.73 -0.44 -12.07
C ASN A 369 -12.28 -0.98 -10.73
N THR A 370 -13.18 -1.96 -10.79
CA THR A 370 -13.84 -2.55 -9.61
C THR A 370 -12.87 -3.28 -8.70
N ASP A 371 -11.90 -3.93 -9.33
CA ASP A 371 -10.98 -4.87 -8.68
C ASP A 371 -9.87 -4.12 -7.92
N ASP A 372 -9.70 -2.83 -8.23
CA ASP A 372 -8.61 -1.96 -7.81
C ASP A 372 -9.10 -0.72 -7.02
N CYS A 373 -10.34 -0.76 -6.52
CA CYS A 373 -10.93 0.36 -5.76
C CYS A 373 -10.06 0.78 -4.56
N LEU A 374 -9.37 -0.16 -3.90
CA LEU A 374 -8.52 0.12 -2.73
C LEU A 374 -7.11 0.64 -3.04
N SER A 375 -6.59 0.46 -4.27
CA SER A 375 -5.23 0.87 -4.62
C SER A 375 -5.05 2.38 -4.72
N PHE A 376 -3.86 2.87 -4.38
CA PHE A 376 -3.43 4.24 -4.63
C PHE A 376 -2.90 4.45 -6.07
N TYR A 377 -2.44 3.37 -6.71
CA TYR A 377 -1.68 3.39 -7.96
C TYR A 377 -2.30 2.46 -8.99
N GLY A 378 -3.34 2.96 -9.66
CA GLY A 378 -4.01 2.22 -10.74
C GLY A 378 -4.81 3.11 -11.68
N ASP A 379 -5.69 2.45 -12.44
CA ASP A 379 -6.46 2.97 -13.58
C ASP A 379 -7.58 3.93 -13.15
N LYS A 380 -7.18 5.12 -12.69
CA LYS A 380 -8.06 6.11 -12.07
C LYS A 380 -7.97 7.45 -12.79
N LEU A 381 -9.13 8.08 -13.07
CA LEU A 381 -9.16 9.49 -13.44
C LEU A 381 -8.60 10.29 -12.25
N ARG A 382 -7.73 11.26 -12.53
CA ARG A 382 -7.11 12.10 -11.51
C ARG A 382 -7.46 13.57 -11.71
N GLY A 383 -7.70 14.31 -10.64
CA GLY A 383 -7.99 15.75 -10.68
C GLY A 383 -9.33 16.13 -10.06
N GLU A 384 -9.61 17.43 -10.01
CA GLU A 384 -10.76 17.98 -9.29
C GLU A 384 -12.10 17.79 -10.02
N MET A 385 -13.19 17.77 -9.26
CA MET A 385 -14.54 17.62 -9.80
C MET A 385 -15.05 18.95 -10.40
N SER A 386 -15.07 19.05 -11.73
CA SER A 386 -15.51 20.25 -12.46
C SER A 386 -16.92 20.75 -12.10
N TYR A 387 -17.00 22.05 -11.81
CA TYR A 387 -18.25 22.79 -11.60
C TYR A 387 -19.23 22.68 -12.79
N SER A 388 -18.74 22.38 -14.00
CA SER A 388 -19.57 22.22 -15.20
C SER A 388 -20.62 21.10 -15.07
N LEU A 389 -20.48 20.18 -14.11
CA LEU A 389 -21.55 19.22 -13.74
C LEU A 389 -22.89 19.89 -13.41
N VAL A 390 -22.89 21.11 -12.87
CA VAL A 390 -24.12 21.88 -12.54
C VAL A 390 -24.98 22.13 -13.78
N SER A 391 -24.39 22.24 -14.97
CA SER A 391 -25.10 22.39 -16.24
C SER A 391 -25.94 21.16 -16.61
N LEU A 392 -25.65 19.98 -16.04
CA LEU A 392 -26.36 18.74 -16.31
C LEU A 392 -27.62 18.60 -15.44
N GLN A 393 -28.48 19.62 -15.43
CA GLN A 393 -29.69 19.74 -14.59
C GLN A 393 -30.73 18.59 -14.71
N LYS A 394 -30.59 17.71 -15.71
CA LYS A 394 -31.45 16.52 -15.91
C LYS A 394 -30.78 15.20 -15.48
N LEU A 395 -29.54 15.24 -14.97
CA LEU A 395 -28.78 14.08 -14.52
C LEU A 395 -29.51 13.34 -13.39
N ARG A 396 -29.65 12.02 -13.53
CA ARG A 396 -30.34 11.11 -12.59
C ARG A 396 -29.40 10.13 -11.91
N TYR A 397 -28.27 9.81 -12.55
CA TYR A 397 -27.30 8.85 -12.08
C TYR A 397 -25.90 9.44 -12.25
N LEU A 398 -25.17 9.59 -11.16
CA LEU A 398 -23.77 9.99 -11.12
C LEU A 398 -22.98 8.94 -10.35
N ASP A 399 -22.07 8.27 -11.04
CA ASP A 399 -21.16 7.27 -10.46
C ASP A 399 -19.73 7.66 -10.83
N LEU A 400 -18.99 8.15 -9.83
CA LEU A 400 -17.60 8.60 -9.92
C LEU A 400 -16.66 7.72 -9.09
N SER A 401 -17.17 6.61 -8.54
CA SER A 401 -16.48 5.79 -7.55
C SER A 401 -15.13 5.21 -8.04
N CYS A 402 -14.24 4.91 -7.10
CA CYS A 402 -12.93 4.30 -7.35
C CYS A 402 -11.99 5.11 -8.28
N ASN A 403 -12.12 6.43 -8.31
CA ASN A 403 -11.19 7.37 -8.98
C ASN A 403 -10.34 8.15 -7.95
N ASN A 404 -9.46 9.05 -8.39
CA ASN A 404 -8.62 9.84 -7.50
C ASN A 404 -8.89 11.34 -7.66
N PHE A 405 -9.83 11.86 -6.87
CA PHE A 405 -10.14 13.29 -6.78
C PHE A 405 -9.14 14.08 -5.93
N ASN A 406 -7.92 13.55 -5.75
CA ASN A 406 -6.74 14.20 -5.21
C ASN A 406 -6.96 14.89 -3.85
N TRP A 407 -7.65 14.21 -2.92
CA TRP A 407 -8.00 14.74 -1.61
C TRP A 407 -8.73 16.10 -1.68
N SER A 408 -9.68 16.23 -2.61
CA SER A 408 -10.57 17.39 -2.70
C SER A 408 -11.82 17.24 -1.83
N GLN A 409 -12.49 18.33 -1.49
CA GLN A 409 -13.76 18.30 -0.75
C GLN A 409 -14.92 17.95 -1.69
N ILE A 410 -15.91 17.20 -1.20
CA ILE A 410 -17.14 16.93 -1.95
C ILE A 410 -17.80 18.29 -2.29
N PRO A 411 -18.00 18.65 -3.57
CA PRO A 411 -18.45 19.99 -3.90
C PRO A 411 -19.91 20.26 -3.50
N VAL A 412 -20.13 21.37 -2.81
CA VAL A 412 -21.46 21.84 -2.36
C VAL A 412 -22.48 21.92 -3.51
N PHE A 413 -22.02 22.19 -4.74
CA PHE A 413 -22.87 22.30 -5.92
C PHE A 413 -23.59 21.00 -6.32
N LEU A 414 -23.18 19.83 -5.83
CA LEU A 414 -23.88 18.57 -6.07
C LEU A 414 -25.31 18.59 -5.50
N GLY A 415 -25.53 19.33 -4.41
CA GLY A 415 -26.86 19.61 -3.85
C GLY A 415 -27.78 20.42 -4.78
N SER A 416 -27.27 20.98 -5.88
CA SER A 416 -28.00 21.76 -6.88
C SER A 416 -28.41 20.95 -8.12
N LEU A 417 -28.46 19.61 -8.02
CA LEU A 417 -28.87 18.68 -9.09
C LEU A 417 -30.27 18.06 -8.82
N PRO A 418 -31.38 18.77 -9.12
CA PRO A 418 -32.75 18.45 -8.67
C PRO A 418 -33.39 17.20 -9.33
N SER A 419 -32.63 16.51 -10.19
CA SER A 419 -33.05 15.31 -10.92
C SER A 419 -32.35 14.03 -10.42
N LEU A 420 -31.36 14.15 -9.53
CA LEU A 420 -30.47 13.05 -9.15
C LEU A 420 -31.20 12.00 -8.28
N ARG A 421 -30.89 10.72 -8.53
CA ARG A 421 -31.51 9.53 -7.92
C ARG A 421 -30.49 8.50 -7.44
N TYR A 422 -29.31 8.49 -8.04
CA TYR A 422 -28.16 7.66 -7.66
C TYR A 422 -26.92 8.54 -7.64
N LEU A 423 -26.23 8.56 -6.50
CA LEU A 423 -24.94 9.21 -6.31
C LEU A 423 -23.97 8.21 -5.67
N ASN A 424 -22.87 7.90 -6.35
CA ASN A 424 -21.78 7.12 -5.79
C ASN A 424 -20.44 7.88 -5.94
N LEU A 425 -19.82 8.16 -4.79
CA LEU A 425 -18.53 8.82 -4.62
C LEU A 425 -17.51 7.94 -3.86
N SER A 426 -17.82 6.66 -3.62
CA SER A 426 -16.96 5.76 -2.81
C SER A 426 -15.56 5.61 -3.37
N TYR A 427 -14.59 5.50 -2.46
CA TYR A 427 -13.17 5.31 -2.81
C TYR A 427 -12.67 6.37 -3.82
N GLY A 428 -13.18 7.60 -3.70
CA GLY A 428 -12.84 8.73 -4.58
C GLY A 428 -11.64 9.56 -4.13
N PHE A 429 -11.04 9.28 -2.96
CA PHE A 429 -10.11 10.19 -2.28
C PHE A 429 -10.70 11.60 -2.08
N PHE A 430 -11.88 11.66 -1.45
CA PHE A 430 -12.47 12.91 -0.94
C PHE A 430 -12.16 13.07 0.56
N TYR A 431 -12.11 14.31 1.05
CA TYR A 431 -11.91 14.63 2.48
C TYR A 431 -12.83 15.73 3.00
N GLY A 432 -12.86 15.90 4.32
CA GLY A 432 -13.52 17.03 4.99
C GLY A 432 -15.01 16.82 5.26
N SER A 433 -15.73 17.92 5.49
CA SER A 433 -17.16 17.87 5.80
C SER A 433 -17.98 17.43 4.59
N ILE A 434 -18.82 16.41 4.76
CA ILE A 434 -19.92 16.11 3.84
C ILE A 434 -20.83 17.37 3.77
N PRO A 435 -21.20 17.88 2.58
CA PRO A 435 -22.07 19.05 2.47
C PRO A 435 -23.53 18.73 2.85
N PRO A 436 -24.13 19.41 3.85
CA PRO A 436 -25.55 19.24 4.18
C PRO A 436 -26.50 19.54 3.00
N GLN A 437 -26.03 20.30 2.01
CA GLN A 437 -26.77 20.59 0.77
C GLN A 437 -27.08 19.34 -0.06
N LEU A 438 -26.43 18.19 0.17
CA LEU A 438 -26.85 16.91 -0.39
C LEU A 438 -28.28 16.53 0.03
N GLY A 439 -28.75 16.99 1.20
CA GLY A 439 -30.14 16.85 1.67
C GLY A 439 -31.18 17.50 0.76
N ASN A 440 -30.80 18.49 -0.07
CA ASN A 440 -31.71 19.11 -1.05
C ASN A 440 -32.13 18.15 -2.17
N ILE A 441 -31.44 17.02 -2.34
CA ILE A 441 -31.67 16.04 -3.41
C ILE A 441 -32.79 15.05 -3.00
N SER A 442 -33.99 15.55 -2.71
CA SER A 442 -35.11 14.77 -2.14
C SER A 442 -35.59 13.54 -2.96
N LYS A 443 -35.09 13.37 -4.19
CA LYS A 443 -35.35 12.21 -5.08
C LYS A 443 -34.25 11.14 -5.05
N LEU A 444 -33.20 11.35 -4.26
CA LEU A 444 -32.07 10.44 -4.11
C LEU A 444 -32.55 9.11 -3.50
N SER A 445 -32.24 8.00 -4.17
CA SER A 445 -32.62 6.64 -3.77
C SER A 445 -31.42 5.78 -3.40
N TYR A 446 -30.21 6.18 -3.78
CA TYR A 446 -28.95 5.53 -3.47
C TYR A 446 -27.88 6.60 -3.23
N LEU A 447 -27.20 6.52 -2.08
CA LEU A 447 -26.07 7.37 -1.70
C LEU A 447 -24.96 6.48 -1.14
N ASP A 448 -23.79 6.52 -1.78
CA ASP A 448 -22.58 5.85 -1.31
C ASP A 448 -21.43 6.87 -1.23
N LEU A 449 -20.95 7.07 0.00
CA LEU A 449 -19.90 8.00 0.40
C LEU A 449 -18.74 7.26 1.11
N THR A 450 -18.58 5.96 0.85
CA THR A 450 -17.54 5.13 1.50
C THR A 450 -16.16 5.76 1.37
N SER A 451 -15.56 6.11 2.51
CA SER A 451 -14.23 6.70 2.61
C SER A 451 -13.15 5.62 2.59
N TYR A 452 -11.90 6.03 2.40
CA TYR A 452 -10.77 5.19 2.76
C TYR A 452 -10.59 5.14 4.28
N ASN A 453 -10.06 4.02 4.78
CA ASN A 453 -9.76 3.80 6.19
C ASN A 453 -8.39 4.37 6.59
N TYR A 454 -8.20 5.68 6.38
CA TYR A 454 -6.99 6.41 6.79
C TYR A 454 -7.28 7.32 8.00
N PRO A 455 -6.36 7.41 8.99
CA PRO A 455 -6.53 8.27 10.17
C PRO A 455 -6.33 9.77 9.88
N TYR A 456 -5.85 10.13 8.68
CA TYR A 456 -5.64 11.49 8.21
C TYR A 456 -6.54 11.79 7.01
N ASN A 457 -7.01 13.03 6.87
CA ASN A 457 -7.85 13.51 5.76
C ASN A 457 -9.12 12.66 5.48
N GLN A 458 -9.83 12.26 6.55
CA GLN A 458 -11.10 11.54 6.45
C GLN A 458 -12.29 12.45 6.03
N LEU A 459 -13.32 11.84 5.43
CA LEU A 459 -14.66 12.45 5.36
C LEU A 459 -15.32 12.44 6.74
N TYR A 460 -16.09 13.48 7.07
CA TYR A 460 -16.85 13.58 8.32
C TYR A 460 -18.22 14.25 8.16
N SER A 461 -19.13 14.00 9.10
CA SER A 461 -20.36 14.78 9.27
C SER A 461 -20.56 15.11 10.75
N VAL A 462 -20.86 16.38 11.06
CA VAL A 462 -21.02 16.86 12.45
C VAL A 462 -22.37 16.44 13.03
N ASP A 463 -23.40 16.51 12.19
CA ASP A 463 -24.75 16.00 12.42
C ASP A 463 -25.23 15.21 11.19
N LEU A 464 -26.41 14.61 11.26
CA LEU A 464 -27.06 13.91 10.15
C LEU A 464 -28.46 14.46 9.83
N SER A 465 -28.81 15.66 10.32
CA SER A 465 -30.14 16.27 10.15
C SER A 465 -30.52 16.51 8.69
N TRP A 466 -29.52 16.65 7.82
CA TRP A 466 -29.70 16.73 6.37
C TRP A 466 -30.25 15.44 5.74
N LEU A 467 -30.09 14.27 6.37
CA LEU A 467 -30.68 13.01 5.91
C LEU A 467 -32.21 13.02 5.97
N SER A 468 -32.82 13.69 6.96
CA SER A 468 -34.28 13.73 7.13
C SER A 468 -35.05 14.27 5.90
N HIS A 469 -34.37 15.01 5.03
CA HIS A 469 -34.91 15.56 3.78
C HIS A 469 -34.90 14.55 2.60
N LEU A 470 -34.20 13.42 2.75
CA LEU A 470 -33.98 12.40 1.72
C LEU A 470 -34.98 11.24 1.84
N SER A 471 -36.27 11.53 1.98
CA SER A 471 -37.35 10.54 2.16
C SER A 471 -37.48 9.46 1.07
N SER A 472 -36.84 9.64 -0.09
CA SER A 472 -36.75 8.63 -1.16
C SER A 472 -35.61 7.60 -0.99
N LEU A 473 -34.73 7.77 0.01
CA LEU A 473 -33.46 7.05 0.10
C LEU A 473 -33.65 5.59 0.52
N LYS A 474 -33.07 4.66 -0.25
CA LYS A 474 -33.17 3.20 -0.03
C LYS A 474 -31.85 2.55 0.36
N TYR A 475 -30.74 3.11 -0.11
CA TYR A 475 -29.39 2.62 0.16
C TYR A 475 -28.55 3.80 0.67
N LEU A 476 -28.01 3.67 1.87
CA LEU A 476 -27.10 4.63 2.50
C LEU A 476 -25.83 3.89 2.95
N VAL A 477 -24.71 4.24 2.31
CA VAL A 477 -23.39 3.65 2.61
C VAL A 477 -22.44 4.79 2.97
N MET A 478 -21.93 4.79 4.20
CA MET A 478 -21.00 5.79 4.73
C MET A 478 -19.84 5.14 5.49
N ASN A 479 -19.43 3.93 5.10
CA ASN A 479 -18.33 3.21 5.73
C ASN A 479 -17.06 4.09 5.81
N TYR A 480 -16.38 4.04 6.95
CA TYR A 480 -15.18 4.82 7.28
C TYR A 480 -15.37 6.36 7.26
N VAL A 481 -16.60 6.88 7.24
CA VAL A 481 -16.89 8.32 7.47
C VAL A 481 -16.89 8.59 8.97
N ASN A 482 -16.19 9.63 9.42
CA ASN A 482 -16.16 10.01 10.82
C ASN A 482 -17.49 10.68 11.24
N LEU A 483 -18.27 9.96 12.04
CA LEU A 483 -19.56 10.36 12.62
C LEU A 483 -19.49 10.45 14.16
N THR A 484 -18.29 10.59 14.74
CA THR A 484 -18.06 10.60 16.20
C THR A 484 -18.82 11.70 16.96
N THR A 485 -19.32 12.72 16.27
CA THR A 485 -20.10 13.85 16.81
C THR A 485 -21.61 13.72 16.60
N ALA A 486 -22.07 12.84 15.71
CA ALA A 486 -23.48 12.63 15.38
C ALA A 486 -24.18 11.77 16.46
N MET A 487 -24.41 12.35 17.65
CA MET A 487 -24.91 11.63 18.83
C MET A 487 -26.31 11.02 18.65
N ASP A 488 -27.17 11.64 17.84
CA ASP A 488 -28.59 11.28 17.69
C ASP A 488 -28.89 10.61 16.33
N TRP A 489 -27.87 9.99 15.73
CA TRP A 489 -27.92 9.37 14.40
C TRP A 489 -29.06 8.36 14.19
N VAL A 490 -29.48 7.63 15.23
CA VAL A 490 -30.57 6.65 15.11
C VAL A 490 -31.91 7.33 14.86
N ASP A 491 -32.18 8.45 15.53
CA ASP A 491 -33.42 9.22 15.36
C ASP A 491 -33.45 9.89 13.98
N GLU A 492 -32.32 10.41 13.49
CA GLU A 492 -32.19 10.97 12.13
C GLU A 492 -32.38 9.92 11.04
N ILE A 493 -31.80 8.72 11.19
CA ILE A 493 -32.01 7.62 10.25
C ILE A 493 -33.43 7.08 10.31
N ASN A 494 -34.08 7.12 11.48
CA ASN A 494 -35.51 6.79 11.62
C ASN A 494 -36.43 7.78 10.87
N MET A 495 -35.92 8.89 10.30
CA MET A 495 -36.66 9.76 9.38
C MET A 495 -36.64 9.28 7.92
N LEU A 496 -36.01 8.12 7.61
CA LEU A 496 -35.88 7.54 6.27
C LEU A 496 -36.83 6.33 6.05
N PRO A 497 -38.12 6.51 5.76
CA PRO A 497 -39.11 5.42 5.68
C PRO A 497 -38.92 4.46 4.50
N ALA A 498 -38.03 4.76 3.56
CA ALA A 498 -37.74 3.92 2.40
C ALA A 498 -36.43 3.11 2.53
N LEU A 499 -35.71 3.25 3.65
CA LEU A 499 -34.36 2.71 3.81
C LEU A 499 -34.34 1.18 3.94
N LYS A 500 -33.69 0.52 2.98
CA LYS A 500 -33.49 -0.93 2.91
C LYS A 500 -32.11 -1.36 3.38
N VAL A 501 -31.09 -0.57 3.08
CA VAL A 501 -29.69 -0.94 3.30
C VAL A 501 -28.93 0.20 3.97
N LEU A 502 -28.33 -0.10 5.11
CA LEU A 502 -27.52 0.81 5.89
C LEU A 502 -26.15 0.20 6.23
N TYR A 503 -25.10 0.89 5.81
CA TYR A 503 -23.70 0.53 6.06
C TYR A 503 -22.98 1.71 6.73
N LEU A 504 -22.64 1.54 8.01
CA LEU A 504 -21.95 2.51 8.88
C LEU A 504 -20.73 1.87 9.58
N GLN A 505 -20.00 1.01 8.87
CA GLN A 505 -18.79 0.37 9.37
C GLN A 505 -17.74 1.42 9.78
N GLN A 506 -17.15 1.24 10.97
CA GLN A 506 -16.05 2.02 11.52
C GLN A 506 -16.26 3.55 11.49
N CYS A 507 -17.51 4.00 11.69
CA CYS A 507 -17.87 5.42 11.68
C CYS A 507 -17.56 6.15 13.00
N GLY A 508 -17.13 5.42 14.04
CA GLY A 508 -16.82 5.98 15.36
C GLY A 508 -18.05 6.35 16.20
N LEU A 509 -19.21 5.77 15.90
CA LEU A 509 -20.47 5.98 16.63
C LEU A 509 -20.34 5.53 18.10
N ARG A 510 -20.86 6.34 19.02
CA ARG A 510 -20.68 6.18 20.49
C ARG A 510 -21.97 6.00 21.30
N LYS A 511 -23.13 6.22 20.68
CA LYS A 511 -24.45 6.19 21.33
C LYS A 511 -25.42 5.39 20.46
N THR A 512 -26.38 4.71 21.09
CA THR A 512 -27.52 4.01 20.47
C THR A 512 -28.73 4.16 21.40
N VAL A 513 -29.93 3.82 20.92
CA VAL A 513 -31.18 3.94 21.69
C VAL A 513 -31.83 2.57 21.96
N PRO A 514 -32.41 2.37 23.16
CA PRO A 514 -32.96 1.07 23.56
C PRO A 514 -34.21 0.67 22.76
N PHE A 515 -35.00 1.65 22.31
CA PHE A 515 -36.19 1.46 21.50
C PHE A 515 -36.55 2.76 20.75
N LEU A 516 -37.24 2.63 19.62
CA LEU A 516 -37.85 3.75 18.90
C LEU A 516 -39.34 3.82 19.27
N ARG A 517 -39.84 5.01 19.66
CA ARG A 517 -41.26 5.21 20.02
C ARG A 517 -42.22 4.92 18.86
N ARG A 518 -41.76 5.16 17.63
CA ARG A 518 -42.32 4.71 16.36
C ARG A 518 -41.13 4.45 15.44
N SER A 519 -41.00 3.24 14.89
CA SER A 519 -40.00 2.93 13.87
C SER A 519 -40.62 3.12 12.49
N ASN A 520 -39.97 3.91 11.64
CA ASN A 520 -40.29 4.02 10.22
C ASN A 520 -39.42 3.07 9.37
N LEU A 521 -38.44 2.41 9.97
CA LEU A 521 -37.48 1.49 9.33
C LEU A 521 -38.09 0.09 9.09
N THR A 522 -39.32 0.04 8.57
CA THR A 522 -40.12 -1.19 8.41
C THR A 522 -39.72 -2.05 7.20
N VAL A 523 -38.80 -1.56 6.38
CA VAL A 523 -38.27 -2.24 5.18
C VAL A 523 -36.74 -2.39 5.21
N LEU A 524 -36.11 -2.19 6.37
CA LEU A 524 -34.67 -2.31 6.54
C LEU A 524 -34.26 -3.78 6.52
N GLU A 525 -33.48 -4.16 5.52
CA GLU A 525 -33.03 -5.53 5.21
C GLU A 525 -31.58 -5.75 5.63
N VAL A 526 -30.71 -4.74 5.46
CA VAL A 526 -29.28 -4.83 5.78
C VAL A 526 -28.89 -3.74 6.77
N LEU A 527 -28.32 -4.16 7.91
CA LEU A 527 -27.74 -3.28 8.93
C LEU A 527 -26.31 -3.72 9.25
N ASP A 528 -25.33 -2.96 8.76
CA ASP A 528 -23.94 -3.04 9.22
C ASP A 528 -23.60 -1.78 10.02
N ILE A 529 -23.30 -1.98 11.31
CA ILE A 529 -22.80 -0.95 12.22
C ILE A 529 -21.48 -1.40 12.86
N SER A 530 -20.74 -2.29 12.21
CA SER A 530 -19.52 -2.89 12.74
C SER A 530 -18.41 -1.87 13.02
N TRP A 531 -17.46 -2.22 13.90
CA TRP A 531 -16.29 -1.43 14.29
C TRP A 531 -16.63 -0.05 14.91
N ASN A 532 -17.79 0.07 15.54
CA ASN A 532 -18.19 1.22 16.37
C ASN A 532 -17.99 0.92 17.88
N ASN A 533 -18.31 1.84 18.79
CA ASN A 533 -17.96 1.68 20.22
C ASN A 533 -19.04 2.25 21.16
N PHE A 534 -20.16 1.53 21.28
CA PHE A 534 -21.36 1.98 22.00
C PHE A 534 -21.30 1.78 23.53
N ARG A 535 -20.47 0.85 24.03
CA ARG A 535 -20.23 0.56 25.47
C ARG A 535 -21.52 0.40 26.29
N THR A 536 -22.50 -0.34 25.76
CA THR A 536 -23.84 -0.48 26.37
C THR A 536 -24.34 -1.93 26.29
N THR A 537 -25.44 -2.25 26.97
CA THR A 537 -26.05 -3.57 26.87
C THR A 537 -26.55 -3.84 25.44
N ILE A 538 -26.45 -5.09 24.98
CA ILE A 538 -26.98 -5.48 23.67
C ILE A 538 -28.52 -5.48 23.66
N ALA A 539 -29.13 -5.75 24.82
CA ALA A 539 -30.57 -5.69 25.02
C ALA A 539 -30.93 -4.64 26.11
N PRO A 540 -32.04 -3.88 25.96
CA PRO A 540 -32.78 -3.66 24.71
C PRO A 540 -32.02 -2.74 23.72
N ASN A 541 -32.27 -2.91 22.42
CA ASN A 541 -31.83 -2.02 21.34
C ASN A 541 -32.91 -1.96 20.25
N TRP A 542 -32.98 -0.84 19.53
CA TRP A 542 -34.00 -0.56 18.52
C TRP A 542 -34.13 -1.60 17.40
N PHE A 543 -33.01 -2.18 16.94
CA PHE A 543 -32.99 -3.09 15.80
C PHE A 543 -33.62 -4.48 16.08
N TRP A 544 -33.77 -4.90 17.34
CA TRP A 544 -34.41 -6.18 17.70
C TRP A 544 -35.92 -6.26 17.42
N ASN A 545 -36.55 -5.14 17.05
CA ASN A 545 -37.94 -5.09 16.60
C ASN A 545 -38.07 -5.00 15.07
N ILE A 546 -36.97 -5.03 14.31
CA ILE A 546 -36.98 -4.93 12.85
C ILE A 546 -36.96 -6.34 12.24
N THR A 547 -38.14 -6.90 12.01
CA THR A 547 -38.33 -8.26 11.49
C THR A 547 -37.96 -8.43 10.00
N SER A 548 -37.72 -7.32 9.29
CA SER A 548 -37.29 -7.30 7.89
C SER A 548 -35.78 -7.51 7.69
N LEU A 549 -34.97 -7.46 8.76
CA LEU A 549 -33.51 -7.62 8.64
C LEU A 549 -33.14 -9.03 8.19
N THR A 550 -32.39 -9.14 7.10
CA THR A 550 -31.69 -10.36 6.65
C THR A 550 -30.22 -10.35 7.04
N PHE A 551 -29.59 -9.18 7.17
CA PHE A 551 -28.16 -9.07 7.54
C PHE A 551 -27.97 -8.12 8.72
N LEU A 552 -27.32 -8.59 9.78
CA LEU A 552 -27.01 -7.81 10.98
C LEU A 552 -25.55 -8.00 11.40
N ASN A 553 -24.69 -7.02 11.09
CA ASN A 553 -23.30 -7.02 11.49
C ASN A 553 -23.02 -5.99 12.60
N ILE A 554 -22.63 -6.50 13.77
CA ILE A 554 -22.25 -5.70 14.94
C ILE A 554 -20.86 -6.13 15.48
N ARG A 555 -20.02 -6.77 14.66
CA ARG A 555 -18.62 -7.10 15.01
C ARG A 555 -17.79 -5.84 15.25
N PRO A 556 -16.73 -5.93 16.06
CA PRO A 556 -16.81 -5.43 17.43
C PRO A 556 -17.56 -4.08 17.55
N CYS A 557 -18.56 -4.00 18.42
CA CYS A 557 -19.34 -2.78 18.69
C CYS A 557 -19.28 -2.29 20.14
N GLY A 558 -18.62 -3.05 21.03
CA GLY A 558 -18.57 -2.77 22.46
C GLY A 558 -19.89 -3.07 23.20
N PHE A 559 -20.74 -3.93 22.66
CA PHE A 559 -21.95 -4.40 23.34
C PHE A 559 -21.63 -5.44 24.43
N TYR A 560 -22.49 -5.56 25.44
CA TYR A 560 -22.39 -6.59 26.49
C TYR A 560 -23.75 -7.15 26.97
N GLY A 561 -23.73 -8.26 27.71
CA GLY A 561 -24.93 -8.90 28.27
C GLY A 561 -25.55 -9.99 27.37
N SER A 562 -26.71 -10.52 27.76
CA SER A 562 -27.39 -11.62 27.05
C SER A 562 -28.09 -11.15 25.77
N ILE A 563 -28.17 -12.04 24.77
CA ILE A 563 -28.95 -11.81 23.55
C ILE A 563 -30.44 -11.93 23.89
N PRO A 564 -31.34 -11.05 23.40
CA PRO A 564 -32.76 -11.04 23.80
C PRO A 564 -33.60 -12.09 23.06
N ASP A 565 -34.63 -12.65 23.72
CA ASP A 565 -35.58 -13.60 23.10
C ASP A 565 -36.29 -13.04 21.86
N GLU A 566 -36.42 -11.71 21.79
CA GLU A 566 -36.93 -10.95 20.66
C GLU A 566 -36.27 -11.28 19.32
N ILE A 567 -35.01 -11.72 19.31
CA ILE A 567 -34.30 -12.10 18.08
C ILE A 567 -35.01 -13.23 17.34
N GLY A 568 -35.60 -14.20 18.04
CA GLY A 568 -36.37 -15.30 17.44
C GLY A 568 -37.73 -14.90 16.86
N ARG A 569 -38.00 -13.59 16.71
CA ARG A 569 -39.08 -13.04 15.86
C ARG A 569 -38.55 -12.45 14.55
N MET A 570 -37.24 -12.30 14.39
CA MET A 570 -36.57 -11.81 13.18
C MET A 570 -36.45 -12.95 12.16
N ALA A 571 -37.58 -13.50 11.72
CA ALA A 571 -37.62 -14.69 10.86
C ALA A 571 -36.93 -14.51 9.49
N SER A 572 -36.67 -13.28 9.07
CA SER A 572 -35.90 -12.96 7.86
C SER A 572 -34.37 -13.02 8.07
N LEU A 573 -33.88 -13.08 9.32
CA LEU A 573 -32.46 -12.92 9.62
C LEU A 573 -31.63 -14.10 9.10
N GLU A 574 -30.79 -13.81 8.11
CA GLU A 574 -29.83 -14.71 7.50
C GLU A 574 -28.49 -14.62 8.25
N GLU A 575 -27.69 -13.60 7.96
CA GLU A 575 -26.37 -13.47 8.56
C GLU A 575 -26.41 -12.61 9.83
N VAL A 576 -25.94 -13.16 10.96
CA VAL A 576 -25.62 -12.38 12.15
C VAL A 576 -24.15 -12.52 12.55
N TYR A 577 -23.58 -11.40 12.96
CA TYR A 577 -22.16 -11.29 13.23
C TYR A 577 -21.94 -10.53 14.55
N PHE A 578 -21.65 -11.30 15.61
CA PHE A 578 -21.54 -10.84 17.00
C PHE A 578 -20.10 -10.79 17.55
N GLN A 579 -19.14 -11.41 16.86
CA GLN A 579 -17.76 -11.60 17.31
C GLN A 579 -17.09 -10.26 17.70
N GLY A 580 -16.36 -10.23 18.82
CA GLY A 580 -15.78 -8.99 19.35
C GLY A 580 -16.69 -8.15 20.25
N ASN A 581 -17.78 -8.72 20.77
CA ASN A 581 -18.61 -8.14 21.83
C ASN A 581 -18.60 -9.02 23.09
N ASN A 582 -18.88 -8.44 24.26
CA ASN A 582 -18.79 -9.10 25.57
C ASN A 582 -20.13 -9.71 26.02
N LEU A 583 -20.64 -10.66 25.23
CA LEU A 583 -21.98 -11.22 25.40
C LEU A 583 -22.01 -12.38 26.40
N MET A 584 -23.08 -12.49 27.20
CA MET A 584 -23.21 -13.54 28.23
C MET A 584 -23.78 -14.82 27.62
N SER A 585 -23.03 -15.93 27.73
CA SER A 585 -23.29 -17.18 27.02
C SER A 585 -24.27 -18.15 27.71
N THR A 586 -24.63 -17.93 28.97
CA THR A 586 -25.41 -18.88 29.78
C THR A 586 -26.91 -18.93 29.46
N MET A 587 -27.42 -17.94 28.72
CA MET A 587 -28.78 -17.95 28.16
C MET A 587 -28.75 -17.36 26.75
N ILE A 588 -28.38 -18.20 25.77
CA ILE A 588 -28.82 -17.99 24.38
C ILE A 588 -30.33 -18.27 24.37
N PRO A 589 -31.18 -17.34 23.88
CA PRO A 589 -32.62 -17.52 23.83
C PRO A 589 -33.08 -18.85 23.27
N SER A 590 -34.09 -19.44 23.91
CA SER A 590 -34.70 -20.67 23.36
C SER A 590 -35.35 -20.43 21.99
N SER A 591 -35.63 -19.16 21.67
CA SER A 591 -36.15 -18.68 20.39
C SER A 591 -35.14 -18.67 19.24
N PHE A 592 -33.83 -18.90 19.47
CA PHE A 592 -32.84 -19.06 18.39
C PHE A 592 -33.19 -20.21 17.42
N ARG A 593 -33.94 -21.23 17.89
CA ARG A 593 -34.46 -22.31 17.04
C ARG A 593 -35.42 -21.82 15.93
N ASN A 594 -35.89 -20.57 16.02
CA ASN A 594 -36.74 -19.92 15.03
C ASN A 594 -35.91 -19.20 13.93
N LEU A 595 -34.57 -19.19 14.03
CA LEU A 595 -33.64 -18.52 13.11
C LEU A 595 -32.87 -19.55 12.29
N CYS A 596 -33.36 -19.86 11.10
CA CYS A 596 -32.92 -21.04 10.36
C CYS A 596 -31.55 -20.93 9.62
N ASN A 597 -30.78 -19.83 9.81
CA ASN A 597 -29.86 -19.34 8.76
C ASN A 597 -28.41 -18.92 9.21
N LEU A 598 -27.93 -19.23 10.43
CA LEU A 598 -26.88 -18.46 11.17
C LEU A 598 -25.39 -18.97 11.15
N LYS A 599 -24.41 -18.18 11.68
CA LYS A 599 -22.92 -18.44 11.70
C LYS A 599 -22.21 -18.36 13.10
N LEU A 600 -20.97 -18.88 13.25
CA LEU A 600 -20.42 -19.49 14.51
C LEU A 600 -19.03 -18.97 15.03
N GLY A 601 -18.43 -19.65 16.05
CA GLY A 601 -17.06 -19.48 16.63
C GLY A 601 -16.97 -19.27 18.17
N PRO A 602 -15.81 -19.32 18.88
CA PRO A 602 -14.43 -19.75 18.51
C PRO A 602 -13.91 -21.05 19.17
N GLU A 603 -14.59 -21.61 20.16
CA GLU A 603 -14.58 -23.08 20.32
C GLU A 603 -15.62 -23.61 19.33
N VAL A 604 -15.47 -24.86 18.85
CA VAL A 604 -16.58 -25.53 18.14
C VAL A 604 -17.78 -25.57 19.10
N PRO A 605 -18.91 -24.88 18.82
CA PRO A 605 -19.98 -24.75 19.81
C PRO A 605 -20.49 -26.11 20.30
N PRO A 606 -20.56 -26.38 21.62
CA PRO A 606 -20.87 -27.73 22.13
C PRO A 606 -22.21 -28.33 21.67
N TRP A 607 -23.14 -27.53 21.17
CA TRP A 607 -24.38 -28.02 20.57
C TRP A 607 -24.16 -28.69 19.20
N LEU A 608 -23.12 -28.35 18.43
CA LEU A 608 -22.75 -29.06 17.20
C LEU A 608 -22.47 -30.55 17.44
N ARG A 609 -22.11 -30.94 18.66
CA ARG A 609 -21.93 -32.35 19.07
C ARG A 609 -23.19 -33.21 18.92
N SER A 610 -24.37 -32.58 18.84
CA SER A 610 -25.65 -33.25 18.58
C SER A 610 -26.02 -33.35 17.09
N GLN A 611 -25.28 -32.69 16.20
CA GLN A 611 -25.66 -32.48 14.79
C GLN A 611 -25.03 -33.53 13.86
N THR A 612 -25.24 -34.81 14.18
CA THR A 612 -24.62 -35.98 13.53
C THR A 612 -25.11 -36.29 12.11
N SER A 613 -26.00 -35.47 11.55
CA SER A 613 -26.58 -35.59 10.20
C SER A 613 -26.03 -34.58 9.19
N ILE A 614 -25.10 -33.69 9.58
CA ILE A 614 -24.56 -32.67 8.68
C ILE A 614 -23.63 -33.31 7.63
N GLN A 615 -24.03 -33.19 6.36
CA GLN A 615 -23.23 -33.64 5.20
C GLN A 615 -22.31 -32.56 4.63
N HIS A 616 -22.64 -31.28 4.81
CA HIS A 616 -21.83 -30.14 4.38
C HIS A 616 -21.63 -29.20 5.57
N LEU A 617 -20.41 -29.08 6.07
CA LEU A 617 -20.06 -28.21 7.19
C LEU A 617 -19.06 -27.15 6.72
N GLN A 618 -19.52 -25.90 6.60
CA GLN A 618 -18.66 -24.74 6.34
C GLN A 618 -18.60 -23.83 7.58
N ILE A 619 -17.44 -23.80 8.20
CA ILE A 619 -17.10 -22.96 9.36
C ILE A 619 -15.75 -22.23 9.14
N ALA A 620 -15.36 -22.03 7.89
CA ALA A 620 -14.25 -21.14 7.54
C ALA A 620 -14.40 -19.74 8.15
N ASN A 621 -13.29 -19.13 8.55
CA ASN A 621 -13.24 -17.76 9.08
C ASN A 621 -14.28 -17.50 10.21
N THR A 622 -14.54 -18.52 11.04
CA THR A 622 -15.37 -18.39 12.25
C THR A 622 -14.53 -18.10 13.50
N SER A 623 -13.20 -17.96 13.34
CA SER A 623 -12.21 -17.74 14.42
C SER A 623 -12.02 -18.92 15.37
N ILE A 624 -12.20 -20.16 14.89
CA ILE A 624 -12.05 -21.36 15.73
C ILE A 624 -10.57 -21.64 16.07
N THR A 625 -10.26 -21.98 17.33
CA THR A 625 -8.88 -22.18 17.83
C THR A 625 -8.52 -23.63 18.14
N THR A 626 -9.52 -24.48 18.41
CA THR A 626 -9.35 -25.90 18.72
C THR A 626 -10.50 -26.71 18.12
N ILE A 627 -10.18 -27.89 17.59
CA ILE A 627 -11.18 -28.91 17.27
C ILE A 627 -11.15 -29.98 18.38
N PRO A 628 -12.26 -30.25 19.09
CA PRO A 628 -12.33 -31.31 20.09
C PRO A 628 -12.53 -32.68 19.42
N ASP A 629 -12.01 -33.76 20.01
CA ASP A 629 -12.00 -35.11 19.42
C ASP A 629 -13.36 -35.61 18.91
N TRP A 630 -14.46 -35.22 19.58
CA TRP A 630 -15.81 -35.60 19.17
C TRP A 630 -16.22 -35.04 17.81
N PHE A 631 -15.59 -33.96 17.32
CA PHE A 631 -15.89 -33.31 16.05
C PHE A 631 -15.68 -34.26 14.87
N TRP A 632 -14.51 -34.89 14.81
CA TRP A 632 -14.14 -35.84 13.76
C TRP A 632 -15.06 -37.06 13.73
N ILE A 633 -15.59 -37.46 14.89
CA ILE A 633 -16.57 -38.55 15.03
C ILE A 633 -17.96 -38.10 14.57
N VAL A 634 -18.44 -36.93 15.03
CA VAL A 634 -19.77 -36.39 14.72
C VAL A 634 -19.91 -36.01 13.24
N PHE A 635 -18.86 -35.45 12.65
CA PHE A 635 -18.81 -35.05 11.24
C PHE A 635 -18.07 -36.06 10.34
N SER A 636 -17.85 -37.29 10.82
CA SER A 636 -17.32 -38.39 10.00
C SER A 636 -18.11 -38.66 8.72
N ARG A 637 -19.41 -38.30 8.69
CA ARG A 637 -20.31 -38.43 7.54
C ARG A 637 -20.41 -37.17 6.66
N ALA A 638 -19.61 -36.14 6.92
CA ALA A 638 -19.56 -34.97 6.04
C ALA A 638 -18.90 -35.34 4.70
N GLU A 639 -19.57 -35.01 3.59
CA GLU A 639 -19.00 -35.07 2.24
C GLU A 639 -18.20 -33.81 1.90
N PHE A 640 -18.53 -32.68 2.54
CA PHE A 640 -17.81 -31.41 2.43
C PHE A 640 -17.51 -30.88 3.83
N LEU A 641 -16.24 -30.63 4.12
CA LEU A 641 -15.78 -30.04 5.36
C LEU A 641 -14.82 -28.88 5.08
N ASP A 642 -15.25 -27.67 5.40
CA ASP A 642 -14.43 -26.46 5.32
C ASP A 642 -14.30 -25.82 6.70
N VAL A 643 -13.07 -25.77 7.21
CA VAL A 643 -12.67 -25.09 8.45
C VAL A 643 -11.50 -24.13 8.21
N ALA A 644 -11.31 -23.67 6.97
CA ALA A 644 -10.18 -22.86 6.55
C ALA A 644 -10.14 -21.46 7.22
N TYR A 645 -8.99 -20.79 7.17
CA TYR A 645 -8.82 -19.41 7.68
C TYR A 645 -9.26 -19.25 9.14
N ASN A 646 -8.93 -20.25 9.96
CA ASN A 646 -9.17 -20.24 11.40
C ASN A 646 -7.81 -20.22 12.13
N GLN A 647 -7.78 -20.58 13.40
CA GLN A 647 -6.56 -20.61 14.22
C GLN A 647 -6.38 -22.00 14.85
N ILE A 648 -6.89 -23.04 14.19
CA ILE A 648 -7.04 -24.38 14.75
C ILE A 648 -5.67 -24.99 15.02
N THR A 649 -5.45 -25.37 16.27
CA THR A 649 -4.22 -26.01 16.76
C THR A 649 -4.44 -27.49 17.07
N GLY A 650 -3.35 -28.26 17.04
CA GLY A 650 -3.35 -29.70 17.32
C GLY A 650 -3.01 -30.54 16.08
N THR A 651 -3.00 -31.86 16.24
CA THR A 651 -2.68 -32.81 15.17
C THR A 651 -3.92 -33.27 14.42
N LEU A 652 -3.78 -33.56 13.13
CA LEU A 652 -4.81 -34.28 12.38
C LEU A 652 -4.99 -35.71 12.96
N PRO A 653 -6.21 -36.22 13.11
CA PRO A 653 -6.44 -37.53 13.69
C PRO A 653 -6.04 -38.65 12.72
N ALA A 654 -5.52 -39.77 13.22
CA ALA A 654 -5.26 -40.95 12.39
C ALA A 654 -6.56 -41.52 11.76
N THR A 655 -7.71 -41.32 12.41
CA THR A 655 -9.02 -41.78 11.94
C THR A 655 -9.61 -40.96 10.77
N LEU A 656 -8.84 -40.02 10.19
CA LEU A 656 -9.28 -39.21 9.07
C LEU A 656 -9.63 -40.06 7.82
N GLU A 657 -8.95 -41.19 7.64
CA GLU A 657 -9.21 -42.16 6.56
C GLU A 657 -10.65 -42.73 6.55
N PHE A 658 -11.35 -42.70 7.69
CA PHE A 658 -12.72 -43.21 7.82
C PHE A 658 -13.82 -42.17 7.57
N MET A 659 -13.46 -40.94 7.20
CA MET A 659 -14.45 -39.91 6.87
C MET A 659 -15.07 -40.13 5.48
N ALA A 660 -16.28 -39.60 5.26
CA ALA A 660 -16.98 -39.66 3.97
C ALA A 660 -16.57 -38.54 2.99
N ALA A 661 -15.62 -37.68 3.36
CA ALA A 661 -15.35 -36.41 2.70
C ALA A 661 -14.82 -36.58 1.26
N LYS A 662 -15.43 -35.80 0.35
CA LYS A 662 -15.01 -35.58 -1.05
C LYS A 662 -14.18 -34.31 -1.17
N THR A 663 -14.52 -33.29 -0.38
CA THR A 663 -13.77 -32.03 -0.28
C THR A 663 -13.45 -31.75 1.18
N MET A 664 -12.17 -31.48 1.47
CA MET A 664 -11.71 -31.04 2.78
C MET A 664 -10.80 -29.82 2.64
N ASP A 665 -11.21 -28.68 3.20
CA ASP A 665 -10.35 -27.51 3.37
C ASP A 665 -10.04 -27.28 4.86
N LEU A 666 -8.78 -27.56 5.21
CA LEU A 666 -8.17 -27.34 6.53
C LEU A 666 -7.07 -26.26 6.45
N SER A 667 -6.98 -25.52 5.35
CA SER A 667 -5.88 -24.59 5.06
C SER A 667 -5.88 -23.35 5.95
N ASN A 668 -4.76 -22.62 5.97
CA ASN A 668 -4.63 -21.34 6.67
C ASN A 668 -5.00 -21.48 8.16
N ASN A 669 -4.34 -22.41 8.85
CA ASN A 669 -4.60 -22.81 10.23
C ASN A 669 -3.27 -23.04 10.98
N ARG A 670 -3.26 -23.79 12.08
CA ARG A 670 -2.06 -24.12 12.88
C ARG A 670 -1.98 -25.61 13.22
N PHE A 671 -2.42 -26.47 12.30
CA PHE A 671 -2.31 -27.92 12.45
C PHE A 671 -0.83 -28.34 12.46
N THR A 672 -0.49 -29.31 13.32
CA THR A 672 0.88 -29.81 13.51
C THR A 672 0.98 -31.33 13.34
N GLY A 673 2.20 -31.85 13.29
CA GLY A 673 2.46 -33.28 13.17
C GLY A 673 2.31 -33.81 11.75
N MET A 674 2.32 -35.13 11.60
CA MET A 674 2.38 -35.79 10.30
C MET A 674 1.06 -35.73 9.53
N VAL A 675 1.18 -35.74 8.21
CA VAL A 675 0.05 -35.91 7.28
C VAL A 675 -0.47 -37.36 7.42
N PRO A 676 -1.72 -37.59 7.86
CA PRO A 676 -2.29 -38.92 7.99
C PRO A 676 -2.73 -39.47 6.62
N LYS A 677 -3.24 -40.69 6.59
CA LYS A 677 -4.04 -41.14 5.45
C LYS A 677 -5.30 -40.29 5.29
N PHE A 678 -5.70 -40.09 4.05
CA PHE A 678 -6.84 -39.28 3.65
C PHE A 678 -8.10 -40.16 3.47
N PRO A 679 -9.30 -39.55 3.46
CA PRO A 679 -10.55 -40.26 3.20
C PRO A 679 -10.52 -40.96 1.83
N ILE A 680 -10.99 -42.21 1.74
CA ILE A 680 -10.99 -42.98 0.48
C ILE A 680 -11.75 -42.29 -0.67
N ASN A 681 -12.74 -41.46 -0.34
CA ASN A 681 -13.55 -40.72 -1.29
C ASN A 681 -13.03 -39.30 -1.60
N VAL A 682 -11.93 -38.84 -1.00
CA VAL A 682 -11.51 -37.44 -1.16
C VAL A 682 -11.00 -37.17 -2.57
N THR A 683 -11.54 -36.13 -3.18
CA THR A 683 -11.19 -35.59 -4.48
C THR A 683 -10.33 -34.33 -4.35
N TYR A 684 -10.58 -33.52 -3.32
CA TYR A 684 -9.89 -32.26 -3.10
C TYR A 684 -9.45 -32.10 -1.64
N MET A 685 -8.15 -31.95 -1.40
CA MET A 685 -7.55 -31.92 -0.06
C MET A 685 -6.60 -30.71 0.11
N TYR A 686 -7.03 -29.73 0.91
CA TYR A 686 -6.33 -28.47 1.11
C TYR A 686 -5.78 -28.37 2.54
N LEU A 687 -4.46 -28.34 2.66
CA LEU A 687 -3.70 -28.38 3.92
C LEU A 687 -2.61 -27.30 4.01
N GLN A 688 -2.50 -26.45 2.99
CA GLN A 688 -1.52 -25.37 2.89
C GLN A 688 -1.58 -24.36 4.05
N ARG A 689 -0.45 -23.68 4.31
CA ARG A 689 -0.31 -22.65 5.36
C ARG A 689 -0.73 -23.18 6.74
N ASN A 690 0.01 -24.19 7.20
CA ASN A 690 -0.14 -24.85 8.50
C ASN A 690 1.24 -25.02 9.17
N SER A 691 1.44 -26.05 10.00
CA SER A 691 2.73 -26.39 10.60
C SER A 691 2.93 -27.92 10.66
N LEU A 692 2.42 -28.61 9.64
CA LEU A 692 2.53 -30.06 9.45
C LEU A 692 4.00 -30.44 9.20
N SER A 693 4.44 -31.57 9.73
CA SER A 693 5.87 -31.94 9.74
C SER A 693 6.12 -33.44 9.78
N GLY A 694 7.32 -33.84 9.34
CA GLY A 694 7.68 -35.24 9.11
C GLY A 694 7.38 -35.68 7.67
N PRO A 695 7.56 -36.98 7.35
CA PRO A 695 7.41 -37.49 6.00
C PRO A 695 5.96 -37.54 5.52
N LEU A 696 5.80 -37.40 4.19
CA LEU A 696 4.56 -37.76 3.50
C LEU A 696 4.25 -39.26 3.70
N PRO A 697 2.98 -39.67 3.79
CA PRO A 697 2.61 -41.08 3.90
C PRO A 697 2.96 -41.83 2.62
N SER A 698 3.52 -43.04 2.75
CA SER A 698 3.88 -43.90 1.62
C SER A 698 2.67 -44.41 0.83
N ASP A 699 1.48 -44.34 1.41
CA ASP A 699 0.18 -44.53 0.77
C ASP A 699 -0.79 -43.51 1.38
N PHE A 700 -1.37 -42.64 0.55
CA PHE A 700 -2.33 -41.62 0.96
C PHE A 700 -3.75 -42.17 1.22
N GLY A 701 -4.09 -43.38 0.76
CA GLY A 701 -5.41 -43.99 0.93
C GLY A 701 -6.54 -43.41 0.04
N ALA A 702 -6.27 -42.35 -0.74
CA ALA A 702 -7.25 -41.61 -1.52
C ALA A 702 -7.06 -41.79 -3.05
N PRO A 703 -7.62 -42.86 -3.66
CA PRO A 703 -7.46 -43.14 -5.10
C PRO A 703 -8.18 -42.12 -6.01
N LEU A 704 -9.15 -41.37 -5.49
CA LEU A 704 -9.96 -40.39 -6.25
C LEU A 704 -9.41 -38.95 -6.19
N LEU A 705 -8.24 -38.74 -5.59
CA LEU A 705 -7.64 -37.42 -5.35
C LEU A 705 -7.26 -36.73 -6.67
N GLN A 706 -7.85 -35.55 -6.92
CA GLN A 706 -7.58 -34.68 -8.08
C GLN A 706 -6.70 -33.48 -7.72
N SER A 707 -6.85 -32.92 -6.51
CA SER A 707 -6.06 -31.78 -6.04
C SER A 707 -5.50 -32.01 -4.64
N LEU A 708 -4.19 -31.84 -4.51
CA LEU A 708 -3.46 -31.88 -3.24
C LEU A 708 -2.57 -30.64 -3.09
N THR A 709 -2.86 -29.82 -2.08
CA THR A 709 -2.06 -28.63 -1.75
C THR A 709 -1.60 -28.67 -0.30
N LEU A 710 -0.27 -28.76 -0.12
CA LEU A 710 0.43 -28.90 1.15
C LEU A 710 1.48 -27.79 1.37
N TYR A 711 1.46 -26.75 0.54
CA TYR A 711 2.48 -25.71 0.54
C TYR A 711 2.52 -24.87 1.83
N ASP A 712 3.62 -24.16 2.08
CA ASP A 712 3.87 -23.42 3.34
C ASP A 712 3.69 -24.31 4.58
N ASN A 713 4.51 -25.36 4.71
CA ASN A 713 4.54 -26.30 5.83
C ASN A 713 5.98 -26.74 6.17
N LEU A 714 6.16 -27.72 7.07
CA LEU A 714 7.46 -28.23 7.54
C LEU A 714 7.63 -29.74 7.19
N ILE A 715 7.02 -30.18 6.08
CA ILE A 715 7.03 -31.58 5.63
C ILE A 715 8.43 -31.93 5.11
N SER A 716 8.93 -33.10 5.50
CA SER A 716 10.30 -33.55 5.25
C SER A 716 10.36 -34.91 4.56
N GLY A 717 11.56 -35.46 4.37
CA GLY A 717 11.75 -36.75 3.69
C GLY A 717 11.57 -36.65 2.17
N THR A 718 11.34 -37.79 1.52
CA THR A 718 11.22 -37.89 0.06
C THR A 718 9.75 -37.85 -0.40
N ILE A 719 9.53 -37.50 -1.67
CA ILE A 719 8.21 -37.64 -2.31
C ILE A 719 8.00 -39.12 -2.65
N PRO A 720 6.90 -39.78 -2.22
CA PRO A 720 6.68 -41.20 -2.47
C PRO A 720 6.18 -41.47 -3.90
N SER A 721 6.58 -42.59 -4.50
CA SER A 721 6.19 -42.99 -5.87
C SER A 721 4.69 -43.24 -6.04
N SER A 722 4.00 -43.60 -4.95
CA SER A 722 2.55 -43.76 -4.90
C SER A 722 1.79 -42.46 -5.24
N LEU A 723 2.35 -41.29 -4.95
CA LEU A 723 1.75 -40.00 -5.30
C LEU A 723 1.65 -39.82 -6.83
N PHE A 724 2.70 -40.22 -7.56
CA PHE A 724 2.73 -40.26 -9.03
C PHE A 724 2.02 -41.50 -9.61
N SER A 725 1.38 -42.32 -8.76
CA SER A 725 0.55 -43.46 -9.16
C SER A 725 -0.96 -43.16 -9.03
N LEU A 726 -1.35 -41.97 -8.55
CA LEU A 726 -2.75 -41.56 -8.42
C LEU A 726 -3.32 -41.16 -9.78
N GLU A 727 -4.20 -42.00 -10.33
CA GLU A 727 -4.70 -41.89 -11.71
C GLU A 727 -5.54 -40.63 -11.98
N HIS A 728 -6.07 -40.00 -10.94
CA HIS A 728 -6.93 -38.81 -11.03
C HIS A 728 -6.22 -37.49 -10.69
N LEU A 729 -4.96 -37.51 -10.23
CA LEU A 729 -4.29 -36.32 -9.72
C LEU A 729 -3.98 -35.33 -10.86
N GLU A 730 -4.64 -34.17 -10.84
CA GLU A 730 -4.46 -33.06 -11.79
C GLU A 730 -3.60 -31.92 -11.22
N ILE A 731 -3.66 -31.69 -9.91
CA ILE A 731 -2.97 -30.57 -9.23
C ILE A 731 -2.18 -31.09 -8.04
N LEU A 732 -0.89 -30.77 -8.03
CA LEU A 732 0.03 -31.06 -6.92
C LEU A 732 0.84 -29.81 -6.56
N ASP A 733 0.66 -29.31 -5.34
CA ASP A 733 1.50 -28.25 -4.77
C ASP A 733 2.10 -28.67 -3.43
N LEU A 734 3.42 -28.84 -3.41
CA LEU A 734 4.24 -29.16 -2.23
C LEU A 734 5.28 -28.05 -1.94
N SER A 735 5.12 -26.86 -2.52
CA SER A 735 6.12 -25.79 -2.42
C SER A 735 6.31 -25.26 -1.00
N GLY A 736 7.45 -24.62 -0.71
CA GLY A 736 7.72 -24.03 0.61
C GLY A 736 7.69 -25.07 1.74
N ASN A 737 8.43 -26.16 1.56
CA ASN A 737 8.58 -27.27 2.51
C ASN A 737 10.06 -27.67 2.64
N ILE A 738 10.37 -28.75 3.37
CA ILE A 738 11.73 -29.28 3.56
C ILE A 738 11.86 -30.72 3.01
N LEU A 739 11.14 -31.00 1.92
CA LEU A 739 11.28 -32.26 1.16
C LEU A 739 12.66 -32.32 0.50
N GLY A 740 13.21 -33.52 0.35
CA GLY A 740 14.50 -33.71 -0.30
C GLY A 740 14.72 -35.10 -0.87
N GLY A 741 15.91 -35.31 -1.46
CA GLY A 741 16.18 -36.48 -2.29
C GLY A 741 15.56 -36.36 -3.68
N GLU A 742 15.60 -37.45 -4.44
CA GLU A 742 15.19 -37.46 -5.85
C GLU A 742 13.68 -37.64 -6.02
N ILE A 743 13.13 -37.07 -7.09
CA ILE A 743 11.74 -37.33 -7.51
C ILE A 743 11.68 -38.74 -8.12
N PRO A 744 10.75 -39.62 -7.67
CA PRO A 744 10.67 -41.01 -8.14
C PRO A 744 10.58 -41.16 -9.66
N THR A 745 11.36 -42.10 -10.20
CA THR A 745 11.32 -42.51 -11.61
C THR A 745 10.25 -43.59 -11.85
N TYR A 746 9.76 -43.68 -13.09
CA TYR A 746 8.81 -44.70 -13.51
C TYR A 746 9.52 -46.03 -13.76
N GLN A 747 8.98 -47.15 -13.27
CA GLN A 747 9.43 -48.49 -13.67
C GLN A 747 8.65 -48.93 -14.92
N GLU A 748 9.35 -49.29 -15.99
CA GLU A 748 8.78 -49.46 -17.34
C GLU A 748 7.85 -50.68 -17.51
N ASP A 749 7.77 -51.57 -16.51
CA ASP A 749 7.10 -52.89 -16.57
C ASP A 749 5.56 -52.84 -16.54
N SER A 750 4.92 -51.68 -16.64
CA SER A 750 3.46 -51.58 -16.69
C SER A 750 2.95 -50.60 -17.76
N ASN A 751 1.78 -50.94 -18.31
CA ASN A 751 1.17 -50.27 -19.46
C ASN A 751 1.01 -48.75 -19.19
N PRO A 752 1.46 -47.85 -20.09
CA PRO A 752 1.53 -46.41 -19.81
C PRO A 752 0.13 -45.77 -19.74
N ARG A 753 -0.48 -45.81 -18.56
CA ARG A 753 -1.59 -44.90 -18.20
C ARG A 753 -1.02 -43.49 -18.17
N THR A 754 -1.37 -42.67 -19.16
CA THR A 754 -1.00 -41.25 -19.17
C THR A 754 -1.65 -40.57 -17.97
N GLY A 755 -0.85 -40.09 -17.03
CA GLY A 755 -1.34 -39.47 -15.82
C GLY A 755 -1.93 -38.08 -16.08
N GLN A 756 -2.76 -37.59 -15.16
CA GLN A 756 -3.61 -36.43 -15.40
C GLN A 756 -3.02 -35.07 -14.97
N LEU A 757 -1.83 -35.03 -14.35
CA LEU A 757 -1.21 -33.80 -13.85
C LEU A 757 -1.18 -32.67 -14.90
N ILE A 758 -1.76 -31.55 -14.50
CA ILE A 758 -1.83 -30.27 -15.23
C ILE A 758 -0.91 -29.25 -14.55
N VAL A 759 -0.86 -29.26 -13.21
CA VAL A 759 -0.10 -28.33 -12.37
C VAL A 759 0.78 -29.10 -11.41
N VAL A 760 2.08 -28.83 -11.47
CA VAL A 760 3.07 -29.33 -10.49
C VAL A 760 3.90 -28.16 -9.98
N ASN A 761 3.79 -27.86 -8.69
CA ASN A 761 4.62 -26.89 -8.00
C ASN A 761 5.36 -27.57 -6.85
N LEU A 762 6.69 -27.65 -6.98
CA LEU A 762 7.61 -28.26 -6.02
C LEU A 762 8.72 -27.27 -5.62
N ASN A 763 8.49 -25.97 -5.85
CA ASN A 763 9.52 -24.95 -5.62
C ASN A 763 9.86 -24.78 -4.13
N SER A 764 11.00 -24.16 -3.83
CA SER A 764 11.41 -23.81 -2.45
C SER A 764 11.45 -25.04 -1.52
N ASN A 765 12.27 -26.02 -1.90
CA ASN A 765 12.47 -27.29 -1.19
C ASN A 765 13.97 -27.69 -1.26
N ASN A 766 14.33 -28.89 -0.79
CA ASN A 766 15.68 -29.48 -0.85
C ASN A 766 15.73 -30.70 -1.80
N LEU A 767 14.91 -30.73 -2.86
CA LEU A 767 14.85 -31.84 -3.83
C LEU A 767 16.10 -31.84 -4.71
N SER A 768 16.57 -33.03 -5.10
CA SER A 768 17.84 -33.24 -5.81
C SER A 768 17.72 -34.23 -6.98
N GLY A 769 18.85 -34.55 -7.63
CA GLY A 769 18.92 -35.48 -8.76
C GLY A 769 18.99 -34.77 -10.11
N GLU A 770 18.69 -35.48 -11.20
CA GLU A 770 18.52 -34.91 -12.55
C GLU A 770 17.08 -34.43 -12.80
N PHE A 771 16.81 -33.88 -13.99
CA PHE A 771 15.45 -33.50 -14.38
C PHE A 771 14.51 -34.73 -14.39
N PRO A 772 13.37 -34.71 -13.66
CA PRO A 772 12.61 -35.94 -13.43
C PRO A 772 12.00 -36.57 -14.70
N LEU A 773 12.41 -37.81 -14.99
CA LEU A 773 11.87 -38.59 -16.11
C LEU A 773 10.37 -38.88 -16.00
N ILE A 774 9.81 -38.86 -14.79
CA ILE A 774 8.39 -39.12 -14.52
C ILE A 774 7.45 -38.17 -15.26
N PHE A 775 7.84 -36.90 -15.47
CA PHE A 775 7.01 -35.91 -16.18
C PHE A 775 6.80 -36.24 -17.67
N ARG A 776 7.61 -37.13 -18.25
CA ARG A 776 7.41 -37.65 -19.61
C ARG A 776 6.07 -38.41 -19.78
N SER A 777 5.48 -38.89 -18.69
CA SER A 777 4.19 -39.61 -18.66
C SER A 777 2.96 -38.69 -18.51
N TYR A 778 3.15 -37.37 -18.44
CA TYR A 778 2.10 -36.38 -18.14
C TYR A 778 1.93 -35.35 -19.28
N PRO A 779 1.33 -35.74 -20.42
CA PRO A 779 1.16 -34.85 -21.58
C PRO A 779 0.15 -33.71 -21.36
N ARG A 780 -0.58 -33.71 -20.24
CA ARG A 780 -1.49 -32.63 -19.83
C ARG A 780 -0.81 -31.53 -19.01
N LEU A 781 0.49 -31.64 -18.71
CA LEU A 781 1.20 -30.69 -17.85
C LEU A 781 1.32 -29.31 -18.53
N VAL A 782 0.76 -28.28 -17.88
CA VAL A 782 0.75 -26.88 -18.35
C VAL A 782 1.63 -25.98 -17.48
N PHE A 783 1.69 -26.25 -16.18
CA PHE A 783 2.49 -25.51 -15.20
C PHE A 783 3.49 -26.45 -14.52
N LEU A 784 4.78 -26.10 -14.57
CA LEU A 784 5.84 -26.78 -13.82
C LEU A 784 6.80 -25.77 -13.18
N ASP A 785 6.85 -25.74 -11.85
CA ASP A 785 7.82 -24.97 -11.07
C ASP A 785 8.64 -25.90 -10.15
N LEU A 786 9.95 -25.98 -10.41
CA LEU A 786 10.95 -26.70 -9.62
C LEU A 786 12.01 -25.75 -9.03
N SER A 787 11.74 -24.43 -9.02
CA SER A 787 12.72 -23.40 -8.62
C SER A 787 13.15 -23.54 -7.16
N TYR A 788 14.32 -23.00 -6.80
CA TYR A 788 14.87 -23.03 -5.44
C TYR A 788 14.95 -24.46 -4.89
N ASN A 789 15.74 -25.30 -5.56
CA ASN A 789 16.01 -26.70 -5.24
C ASN A 789 17.47 -27.05 -5.57
N GLN A 790 17.82 -28.33 -5.57
CA GLN A 790 19.16 -28.89 -5.82
C GLN A 790 19.17 -29.84 -7.03
N PHE A 791 18.30 -29.62 -8.02
CA PHE A 791 18.32 -30.38 -9.28
C PHE A 791 19.53 -30.00 -10.14
N SER A 792 20.02 -30.97 -10.91
CA SER A 792 21.29 -30.91 -11.64
C SER A 792 21.24 -31.65 -12.97
N GLY A 793 22.39 -31.86 -13.61
CA GLY A 793 22.48 -32.49 -14.93
C GLY A 793 22.06 -31.53 -16.05
N ASN A 794 21.62 -32.07 -17.18
CA ASN A 794 21.19 -31.30 -18.35
C ASN A 794 19.67 -31.26 -18.47
N LEU A 795 19.12 -30.27 -19.19
CA LEU A 795 17.73 -30.35 -19.65
C LEU A 795 17.58 -31.50 -20.67
N PRO A 796 16.61 -32.41 -20.50
CA PRO A 796 16.56 -33.63 -21.28
C PRO A 796 16.02 -33.40 -22.69
N LEU A 797 16.60 -34.10 -23.68
CA LEU A 797 16.20 -34.02 -25.10
C LEU A 797 14.76 -34.50 -25.40
N TRP A 798 14.05 -35.07 -24.42
CA TRP A 798 12.61 -35.38 -24.58
C TRP A 798 11.70 -34.21 -24.17
N MET A 799 12.23 -33.16 -23.52
CA MET A 799 11.49 -31.97 -23.13
C MET A 799 11.11 -31.15 -24.37
N GLY A 800 9.92 -31.44 -24.91
CA GLY A 800 9.40 -30.79 -26.10
C GLY A 800 8.01 -31.28 -26.46
N LYS A 801 7.44 -30.72 -27.52
CA LYS A 801 6.04 -30.88 -27.97
C LYS A 801 5.54 -32.34 -28.08
N LYS A 802 6.43 -33.32 -28.29
CA LYS A 802 6.08 -34.75 -28.34
C LYS A 802 5.59 -35.31 -27.00
N PHE A 803 6.11 -34.79 -25.88
CA PHE A 803 5.80 -35.28 -24.53
C PHE A 803 5.15 -34.22 -23.65
N LEU A 804 5.46 -32.93 -23.87
CA LEU A 804 4.90 -31.79 -23.15
C LEU A 804 4.26 -30.80 -24.16
N PRO A 805 3.15 -31.17 -24.84
CA PRO A 805 2.57 -30.38 -25.94
C PRO A 805 1.95 -29.04 -25.52
N ILE A 806 1.48 -28.94 -24.27
CA ILE A 806 0.71 -27.78 -23.76
C ILE A 806 1.39 -27.04 -22.60
N LEU A 807 2.63 -27.41 -22.26
CA LEU A 807 3.43 -26.72 -21.24
C LEU A 807 3.52 -25.23 -21.57
N SER A 808 2.96 -24.40 -20.69
CA SER A 808 2.84 -22.95 -20.89
C SER A 808 3.74 -22.15 -19.95
N LEU A 809 4.06 -22.71 -18.77
CA LEU A 809 4.97 -22.14 -17.80
C LEU A 809 5.97 -23.19 -17.31
N LEU A 810 7.26 -22.88 -17.43
CA LEU A 810 8.38 -23.67 -16.92
C LEU A 810 9.31 -22.78 -16.09
N ARG A 811 9.53 -23.15 -14.82
CA ARG A 811 10.45 -22.45 -13.92
C ARG A 811 11.40 -23.41 -13.23
N LEU A 812 12.69 -23.15 -13.39
CA LEU A 812 13.81 -23.96 -12.89
C LEU A 812 14.85 -23.09 -12.16
N ARG A 813 14.46 -21.88 -11.74
CA ARG A 813 15.34 -20.86 -11.16
C ARG A 813 16.10 -21.36 -9.94
N SER A 814 17.34 -20.91 -9.73
CA SER A 814 18.14 -21.20 -8.54
C SER A 814 18.25 -22.72 -8.27
N ASN A 815 18.89 -23.41 -9.21
CA ASN A 815 19.18 -24.85 -9.20
C ASN A 815 20.65 -25.05 -9.68
N MET A 816 21.04 -26.30 -9.94
CA MET A 816 22.36 -26.69 -10.43
C MET A 816 22.30 -27.29 -11.85
N PHE A 817 21.28 -26.96 -12.66
CA PHE A 817 21.20 -27.43 -14.05
C PHE A 817 22.33 -26.86 -14.90
N SER A 818 22.70 -27.58 -15.95
CA SER A 818 23.88 -27.32 -16.77
C SER A 818 23.70 -27.74 -18.23
N GLY A 819 24.77 -27.65 -19.02
CA GLY A 819 24.71 -27.94 -20.46
C GLY A 819 23.96 -26.85 -21.23
N HIS A 820 23.32 -27.24 -22.34
CA HIS A 820 22.71 -26.32 -23.29
C HIS A 820 21.18 -26.35 -23.21
N ILE A 821 20.50 -25.29 -23.66
CA ILE A 821 19.05 -25.32 -23.91
C ILE A 821 18.77 -26.27 -25.09
N PRO A 822 17.97 -27.33 -24.94
CA PRO A 822 17.69 -28.26 -26.03
C PRO A 822 16.74 -27.63 -27.05
N THR A 823 16.96 -27.91 -28.34
CA THR A 823 16.10 -27.37 -29.43
C THR A 823 14.69 -27.95 -29.40
N GLU A 824 14.42 -28.92 -28.53
CA GLU A 824 13.14 -29.58 -28.34
C GLU A 824 12.21 -28.73 -27.46
N LEU A 825 12.78 -27.97 -26.52
CA LEU A 825 12.05 -27.01 -25.67
C LEU A 825 11.51 -25.85 -26.49
N THR A 826 12.28 -25.38 -27.47
CA THR A 826 11.90 -24.27 -28.38
C THR A 826 10.79 -24.64 -29.36
N LYS A 827 10.41 -25.92 -29.43
CA LYS A 827 9.32 -26.46 -30.27
C LYS A 827 7.98 -26.55 -29.52
N ILE A 828 7.86 -26.12 -28.26
CA ILE A 828 6.61 -26.16 -27.50
C ILE A 828 5.71 -24.96 -27.85
N ASP A 829 4.56 -25.23 -28.48
CA ASP A 829 3.65 -24.20 -29.04
C ASP A 829 3.12 -23.19 -28.01
N GLN A 830 2.98 -23.61 -26.75
CA GLN A 830 2.24 -22.86 -25.71
C GLN A 830 3.15 -22.19 -24.66
N LEU A 831 4.46 -22.47 -24.67
CA LEU A 831 5.40 -21.98 -23.67
C LEU A 831 5.55 -20.46 -23.78
N GLN A 832 5.02 -19.74 -22.80
CA GLN A 832 5.03 -18.27 -22.72
C GLN A 832 5.88 -17.73 -21.57
N PHE A 833 6.21 -18.58 -20.60
CA PHE A 833 6.96 -18.22 -19.41
C PHE A 833 8.08 -19.23 -19.20
N LEU A 834 9.33 -18.78 -19.35
CA LEU A 834 10.54 -19.60 -19.23
C LEU A 834 11.56 -18.92 -18.32
N ASP A 835 11.75 -19.47 -17.14
CA ASP A 835 12.65 -18.96 -16.09
C ASP A 835 13.72 -20.01 -15.77
N LEU A 836 14.91 -19.84 -16.38
CA LEU A 836 16.08 -20.70 -16.25
C LEU A 836 17.22 -20.03 -15.46
N ALA A 837 16.92 -18.92 -14.79
CA ALA A 837 17.93 -18.08 -14.15
C ALA A 837 18.65 -18.78 -12.99
N GLU A 838 19.85 -18.32 -12.62
CA GLU A 838 20.60 -18.84 -11.46
C GLU A 838 20.86 -20.35 -11.57
N ASN A 839 21.55 -20.74 -12.64
CA ASN A 839 21.96 -22.12 -12.94
C ASN A 839 23.36 -22.10 -13.58
N TYR A 840 23.83 -23.24 -14.07
CA TYR A 840 25.11 -23.42 -14.77
C TYR A 840 24.94 -23.72 -16.27
N PHE A 841 23.87 -23.22 -16.91
CA PHE A 841 23.68 -23.38 -18.35
C PHE A 841 24.77 -22.67 -19.16
N SER A 842 25.12 -23.21 -20.32
CA SER A 842 26.29 -22.82 -21.10
C SER A 842 26.14 -23.08 -22.59
N GLY A 843 27.09 -22.54 -23.37
CA GLY A 843 27.02 -22.52 -24.83
C GLY A 843 26.03 -21.46 -25.33
N SER A 844 25.68 -21.51 -26.61
CA SER A 844 24.85 -20.46 -27.22
C SER A 844 23.35 -20.62 -26.95
N ILE A 845 22.67 -19.48 -26.84
CA ILE A 845 21.21 -19.40 -26.92
C ILE A 845 20.80 -19.93 -28.32
N PRO A 846 19.96 -20.99 -28.43
CA PRO A 846 19.64 -21.56 -29.73
C PRO A 846 18.83 -20.59 -30.60
N ASP A 847 19.21 -20.39 -31.87
CA ASP A 847 18.44 -19.57 -32.82
C ASP A 847 16.97 -20.00 -32.90
N SER A 848 16.73 -21.31 -32.77
CA SER A 848 15.38 -21.89 -32.74
C SER A 848 14.47 -21.36 -31.63
N LEU A 849 14.97 -20.63 -30.63
CA LEU A 849 14.19 -20.01 -29.55
C LEU A 849 13.12 -19.05 -30.07
N VAL A 850 13.33 -18.45 -31.25
CA VAL A 850 12.35 -17.58 -31.91
C VAL A 850 11.08 -18.31 -32.36
N ASN A 851 11.09 -19.65 -32.38
CA ASN A 851 9.94 -20.48 -32.74
C ASN A 851 8.93 -20.67 -31.59
N LEU A 852 9.20 -20.15 -30.38
CA LEU A 852 8.30 -20.23 -29.23
C LEU A 852 6.98 -19.50 -29.51
N SER A 853 6.03 -20.26 -30.05
CA SER A 853 4.90 -19.71 -30.79
C SER A 853 3.92 -18.92 -29.90
N ALA A 854 3.84 -19.19 -28.60
CA ALA A 854 3.08 -18.36 -27.67
C ALA A 854 3.74 -17.01 -27.38
N MET A 855 5.07 -16.94 -27.33
CA MET A 855 5.82 -15.69 -27.19
C MET A 855 5.78 -14.83 -28.48
N ALA A 856 5.46 -15.43 -29.64
CA ALA A 856 5.33 -14.75 -30.93
C ALA A 856 3.89 -14.29 -31.28
N ARG A 857 2.88 -14.53 -30.42
CA ARG A 857 1.47 -14.19 -30.72
C ARG A 857 1.17 -12.70 -30.53
N THR A 858 0.82 -12.00 -31.60
CA THR A 858 0.35 -10.61 -31.55
C THR A 858 -0.95 -10.42 -30.75
N SER A 859 -1.74 -11.48 -30.56
CA SER A 859 -2.92 -11.49 -29.68
C SER A 859 -2.58 -11.47 -28.18
N GLY A 860 -1.31 -11.59 -27.81
CA GLY A 860 -0.86 -11.75 -26.44
C GLY A 860 -0.71 -13.20 -26.02
N TYR A 861 -1.04 -13.49 -24.77
CA TYR A 861 -0.65 -14.67 -24.02
C TYR A 861 -1.50 -15.94 -24.32
N SER A 862 -1.13 -17.07 -23.72
CA SER A 862 -1.79 -18.37 -23.87
C SER A 862 -3.11 -18.44 -23.10
N VAL A 863 -4.18 -18.76 -23.82
CA VAL A 863 -5.52 -18.95 -23.23
C VAL A 863 -5.54 -20.11 -22.23
N LEU A 864 -4.66 -21.11 -22.35
CA LEU A 864 -4.61 -22.29 -21.48
C LEU A 864 -4.31 -21.98 -20.01
N LEU A 865 -3.52 -20.93 -19.73
CA LEU A 865 -3.24 -20.51 -18.34
C LEU A 865 -4.41 -19.70 -17.74
N ASP A 866 -5.12 -18.90 -18.55
CA ASP A 866 -6.40 -18.31 -18.12
C ASP A 866 -7.46 -19.42 -17.94
N GLU A 867 -7.51 -20.43 -18.83
CA GLU A 867 -8.43 -21.56 -18.74
C GLU A 867 -8.23 -22.41 -17.48
N ILE A 868 -7.00 -22.70 -17.03
CA ILE A 868 -6.78 -23.42 -15.76
C ILE A 868 -7.26 -22.60 -14.55
N VAL A 869 -7.07 -21.28 -14.59
CA VAL A 869 -7.60 -20.36 -13.56
C VAL A 869 -9.13 -20.27 -13.62
N LEU A 870 -9.76 -20.65 -14.74
CA LEU A 870 -11.21 -20.65 -14.94
C LEU A 870 -11.87 -22.03 -14.74
N THR A 871 -11.23 -23.15 -15.08
CA THR A 871 -11.80 -24.51 -14.93
C THR A 871 -11.91 -24.95 -13.47
N GLY A 872 -11.17 -24.31 -12.57
CA GLY A 872 -11.41 -24.38 -11.12
C GLY A 872 -12.82 -23.95 -10.68
N GLN A 873 -13.58 -23.27 -11.54
CA GLN A 873 -15.00 -22.94 -11.31
C GLN A 873 -15.94 -24.16 -11.50
N GLY A 874 -15.43 -25.31 -11.94
CA GLY A 874 -16.21 -26.53 -12.13
C GLY A 874 -16.55 -27.29 -10.84
N ALA A 875 -15.78 -27.10 -9.77
CA ALA A 875 -16.08 -27.62 -8.43
C ALA A 875 -16.91 -26.59 -7.64
N MET A 876 -17.90 -27.06 -6.89
CA MET A 876 -18.76 -26.19 -6.08
C MET A 876 -17.93 -25.61 -4.91
N TYR A 877 -17.86 -24.27 -4.84
CA TYR A 877 -16.91 -23.44 -4.08
C TYR A 877 -15.49 -23.34 -4.69
N ASP A 878 -15.13 -22.14 -5.15
CA ASP A 878 -13.94 -21.34 -4.78
C ASP A 878 -12.52 -21.95 -4.64
N ILE A 879 -12.24 -23.23 -4.95
CA ILE A 879 -10.96 -23.87 -4.56
C ILE A 879 -9.98 -24.23 -5.71
N ILE A 880 -9.90 -23.36 -6.72
CA ILE A 880 -8.59 -23.00 -7.34
C ILE A 880 -8.39 -21.48 -7.33
N PHE A 881 -8.43 -20.89 -6.13
CA PHE A 881 -7.58 -19.72 -5.92
C PHE A 881 -6.13 -20.20 -5.88
N PHE A 882 -5.37 -19.90 -6.94
CA PHE A 882 -3.93 -19.70 -6.79
C PHE A 882 -3.73 -18.54 -5.81
N TYR A 883 -3.67 -18.84 -4.51
CA TYR A 883 -3.49 -17.88 -3.41
C TYR A 883 -2.04 -17.39 -3.27
N GLU A 884 -1.40 -17.22 -4.44
CA GLU A 884 -0.25 -16.36 -4.73
C GLU A 884 1.04 -16.86 -4.01
N LEU A 885 2.24 -16.82 -4.59
CA LEU A 885 2.86 -15.72 -5.32
C LEU A 885 3.90 -16.29 -6.33
N VAL A 886 3.70 -16.15 -7.64
CA VAL A 886 4.75 -16.50 -8.63
C VAL A 886 5.76 -15.36 -8.68
N SER A 887 6.92 -15.54 -8.06
CA SER A 887 8.00 -14.55 -7.99
C SER A 887 8.71 -14.39 -9.34
N VAL A 888 8.43 -13.29 -10.05
CA VAL A 888 9.03 -12.97 -11.34
C VAL A 888 10.06 -11.86 -11.16
N GLN A 889 11.33 -12.14 -11.42
CA GLN A 889 12.35 -11.10 -11.46
C GLN A 889 12.17 -10.26 -12.72
N THR A 890 11.68 -9.03 -12.58
CA THR A 890 11.42 -8.11 -13.68
C THR A 890 11.40 -6.67 -13.19
N LYS A 891 11.70 -5.70 -14.06
CA LYS A 891 11.79 -4.27 -13.69
C LYS A 891 12.77 -3.98 -12.54
N GLY A 892 13.82 -4.79 -12.43
CA GLY A 892 14.83 -4.70 -11.37
C GLY A 892 14.33 -5.16 -9.99
N GLN A 893 13.16 -5.79 -9.89
CA GLN A 893 12.52 -6.18 -8.64
C GLN A 893 12.00 -7.62 -8.72
N GLN A 894 11.82 -8.26 -7.57
CA GLN A 894 11.02 -9.47 -7.46
C GLN A 894 9.55 -9.05 -7.41
N LEU A 895 8.84 -9.15 -8.53
CA LEU A 895 7.41 -8.86 -8.59
C LEU A 895 6.62 -10.16 -8.43
N GLU A 896 5.63 -10.14 -7.56
CA GLU A 896 4.92 -11.34 -7.15
C GLU A 896 3.57 -11.42 -7.88
N PHE A 897 3.47 -12.39 -8.80
CA PHE A 897 2.31 -12.52 -9.67
C PHE A 897 1.26 -13.47 -9.11
N SER A 898 0.02 -13.06 -9.38
CA SER A 898 -1.12 -13.26 -8.50
C SER A 898 -2.27 -13.79 -9.36
N ARG A 899 -3.27 -12.98 -9.69
CA ARG A 899 -4.31 -13.25 -10.71
C ARG A 899 -3.90 -12.73 -12.09
N GLY A 900 -2.62 -12.85 -12.42
CA GLY A 900 -2.03 -12.22 -13.60
C GLY A 900 -0.85 -12.95 -14.24
N ILE A 901 -0.38 -14.07 -13.69
CA ILE A 901 0.76 -14.82 -14.26
C ILE A 901 0.46 -15.34 -15.68
N SER A 902 -0.78 -15.72 -15.96
CA SER A 902 -1.28 -16.02 -17.31
C SER A 902 -1.03 -14.89 -18.30
N ARG A 903 -1.01 -13.63 -17.84
CA ARG A 903 -0.83 -12.41 -18.67
C ARG A 903 0.62 -11.95 -18.78
N VAL A 904 1.56 -12.70 -18.20
CA VAL A 904 3.01 -12.43 -18.25
C VAL A 904 3.66 -13.34 -19.27
N VAL A 905 4.31 -12.72 -20.25
CA VAL A 905 5.19 -13.41 -21.20
C VAL A 905 6.63 -13.03 -20.84
N ASN A 906 7.40 -14.00 -20.36
CA ASN A 906 8.70 -13.80 -19.72
C ASN A 906 9.72 -14.81 -20.25
N LEU A 907 10.93 -14.31 -20.47
CA LEU A 907 12.11 -15.10 -20.79
C LEU A 907 13.27 -14.59 -19.92
N ASP A 908 13.63 -15.36 -18.90
CA ASP A 908 14.77 -15.07 -18.01
C ASP A 908 15.79 -16.21 -18.06
N LEU A 909 16.98 -15.89 -18.56
CA LEU A 909 18.16 -16.77 -18.66
C LEU A 909 19.33 -16.23 -17.80
N SER A 910 19.08 -15.28 -16.90
CA SER A 910 20.13 -14.54 -16.20
C SER A 910 20.94 -15.37 -15.20
N LYS A 911 22.15 -14.91 -14.87
CA LYS A 911 23.07 -15.57 -13.93
C LYS A 911 23.32 -17.03 -14.33
N ASN A 912 23.85 -17.20 -15.54
CA ASN A 912 24.25 -18.47 -16.14
C ASN A 912 25.63 -18.26 -16.82
N ASN A 913 26.06 -19.19 -17.66
CA ASN A 913 27.31 -19.16 -18.41
C ASN A 913 27.06 -19.24 -19.95
N PHE A 914 25.94 -18.70 -20.43
CA PHE A 914 25.62 -18.64 -21.86
C PHE A 914 26.65 -17.79 -22.63
N THR A 915 27.01 -18.21 -23.85
CA THR A 915 28.02 -17.58 -24.71
C THR A 915 27.47 -17.28 -26.11
N GLY A 916 28.26 -16.63 -26.97
CA GLY A 916 27.86 -16.34 -28.36
C GLY A 916 26.85 -15.18 -28.44
N ALA A 917 26.25 -14.98 -29.61
CA ALA A 917 25.37 -13.85 -29.88
C ALA A 917 23.91 -14.06 -29.44
N ILE A 918 23.19 -12.96 -29.26
CA ILE A 918 21.72 -12.96 -29.18
C ILE A 918 21.17 -13.35 -30.57
N PRO A 919 20.21 -14.30 -30.69
CA PRO A 919 19.63 -14.69 -31.97
C PRO A 919 19.11 -13.50 -32.78
N GLN A 920 19.51 -13.40 -34.05
CA GLN A 920 19.26 -12.22 -34.89
C GLN A 920 17.78 -11.89 -35.05
N ASP A 921 16.90 -12.91 -35.03
CA ASP A 921 15.44 -12.77 -35.17
C ASP A 921 14.69 -12.70 -33.83
N ILE A 922 15.35 -12.38 -32.71
CA ILE A 922 14.73 -12.29 -31.38
C ILE A 922 13.48 -11.37 -31.35
N GLY A 923 13.42 -10.36 -32.23
CA GLY A 923 12.26 -9.50 -32.44
C GLY A 923 10.95 -10.21 -32.81
N ALA A 924 11.00 -11.45 -33.31
CA ALA A 924 9.83 -12.26 -33.61
C ALA A 924 8.97 -12.60 -32.38
N LEU A 925 9.57 -12.57 -31.18
CA LEU A 925 8.90 -12.87 -29.90
C LEU A 925 8.07 -11.67 -29.37
N VAL A 926 7.25 -11.07 -30.25
CA VAL A 926 6.56 -9.79 -30.08
C VAL A 926 5.60 -9.67 -28.89
N ALA A 927 5.26 -10.79 -28.22
CA ALA A 927 4.44 -10.80 -27.01
C ALA A 927 5.27 -10.64 -25.71
N LEU A 928 6.60 -10.74 -25.76
CA LEU A 928 7.48 -10.61 -24.60
C LEU A 928 7.26 -9.30 -23.86
N LYS A 929 7.08 -9.41 -22.53
CA LYS A 929 7.01 -8.28 -21.59
C LYS A 929 8.26 -8.12 -20.75
N SER A 930 9.00 -9.21 -20.54
CA SER A 930 10.24 -9.21 -19.75
C SER A 930 11.27 -10.10 -20.41
N LEU A 931 12.43 -9.52 -20.72
CA LEU A 931 13.59 -10.20 -21.28
C LEU A 931 14.80 -9.92 -20.38
N ASN A 932 15.39 -10.97 -19.82
CA ASN A 932 16.53 -10.86 -18.91
C ASN A 932 17.60 -11.90 -19.27
N PHE A 933 18.71 -11.44 -19.84
CA PHE A 933 19.89 -12.24 -20.16
C PHE A 933 21.11 -11.83 -19.33
N SER A 934 20.91 -11.02 -18.28
CA SER A 934 22.01 -10.44 -17.50
C SER A 934 22.90 -11.48 -16.80
N TRP A 935 24.14 -11.13 -16.49
CA TRP A 935 25.12 -12.02 -15.84
C TRP A 935 25.33 -13.33 -16.63
N ASN A 936 25.90 -13.18 -17.83
CA ASN A 936 26.29 -14.27 -18.73
C ASN A 936 27.60 -13.88 -19.47
N LEU A 937 27.99 -14.63 -20.49
CA LEU A 937 29.15 -14.39 -21.36
C LEU A 937 28.71 -14.15 -22.83
N ILE A 938 27.53 -13.56 -23.03
CA ILE A 938 26.92 -13.32 -24.35
C ILE A 938 27.68 -12.18 -25.02
N ASN A 939 28.14 -12.40 -26.25
CA ASN A 939 28.95 -11.48 -27.05
C ASN A 939 28.28 -11.12 -28.39
N GLY A 940 29.04 -10.59 -29.35
CA GLY A 940 28.48 -10.07 -30.60
C GLY A 940 27.79 -8.71 -30.42
N GLU A 941 26.82 -8.40 -31.28
CA GLU A 941 26.05 -7.14 -31.25
C GLU A 941 24.62 -7.38 -30.75
N ILE A 942 23.94 -6.33 -30.29
CA ILE A 942 22.51 -6.40 -30.00
C ILE A 942 21.74 -6.33 -31.35
N PRO A 943 20.85 -7.28 -31.69
CA PRO A 943 20.16 -7.25 -32.98
C PRO A 943 19.21 -6.06 -33.17
N GLU A 944 19.22 -5.41 -34.35
CA GLU A 944 18.23 -4.37 -34.73
C GLU A 944 16.78 -4.92 -34.82
N THR A 945 16.55 -6.23 -34.70
CA THR A 945 15.20 -6.78 -34.53
C THR A 945 14.65 -6.56 -33.11
N ILE A 946 15.49 -6.29 -32.10
CA ILE A 946 15.05 -6.14 -30.70
C ILE A 946 13.99 -5.04 -30.55
N GLY A 947 14.06 -3.97 -31.37
CA GLY A 947 13.07 -2.90 -31.39
C GLY A 947 11.67 -3.32 -31.87
N GLN A 948 11.48 -4.54 -32.39
CA GLN A 948 10.18 -5.10 -32.76
C GLN A 948 9.37 -5.56 -31.54
N LEU A 949 10.00 -5.74 -30.37
CA LEU A 949 9.37 -6.20 -29.12
C LEU A 949 8.50 -5.12 -28.46
N LYS A 950 7.45 -4.66 -29.15
CA LYS A 950 6.64 -3.48 -28.75
C LYS A 950 5.93 -3.61 -27.39
N GLN A 951 5.76 -4.83 -26.88
CA GLN A 951 5.16 -5.10 -25.57
C GLN A 951 6.20 -5.18 -24.43
N LEU A 952 7.50 -5.02 -24.72
CA LEU A 952 8.56 -5.22 -23.74
C LEU A 952 8.56 -4.11 -22.67
N GLU A 953 8.23 -4.49 -21.45
CA GLU A 953 8.15 -3.61 -20.27
C GLU A 953 9.47 -3.57 -19.49
N SER A 954 10.31 -4.61 -19.61
CA SER A 954 11.59 -4.77 -18.91
C SER A 954 12.64 -5.44 -19.80
N LEU A 955 13.83 -4.84 -19.90
CA LEU A 955 15.00 -5.39 -20.57
C LEU A 955 16.25 -5.29 -19.69
N ASP A 956 16.89 -6.43 -19.41
CA ASP A 956 18.22 -6.45 -18.77
C ASP A 956 19.19 -7.35 -19.54
N LEU A 957 20.27 -6.73 -20.04
CA LEU A 957 21.37 -7.37 -20.77
C LEU A 957 22.71 -7.14 -20.05
N SER A 958 22.69 -6.65 -18.80
CA SER A 958 23.90 -6.24 -18.08
C SER A 958 24.84 -7.39 -17.74
N HIS A 959 26.12 -7.07 -17.47
CA HIS A 959 27.15 -8.06 -17.13
C HIS A 959 27.26 -9.17 -18.20
N ASN A 960 27.70 -8.77 -19.39
CA ASN A 960 27.89 -9.61 -20.58
C ASN A 960 29.09 -9.07 -21.40
N GLU A 961 29.37 -9.70 -22.55
CA GLU A 961 30.44 -9.34 -23.48
C GLU A 961 29.92 -8.61 -24.74
N LEU A 962 28.71 -8.04 -24.71
CA LEU A 962 28.07 -7.42 -25.87
C LEU A 962 28.86 -6.20 -26.37
N SER A 963 28.85 -6.01 -27.69
CA SER A 963 29.66 -5.03 -28.42
C SER A 963 28.84 -4.36 -29.56
N GLY A 964 29.49 -3.64 -30.47
CA GLY A 964 28.81 -2.87 -31.53
C GLY A 964 28.22 -1.56 -31.01
N GLU A 965 27.22 -1.02 -31.71
CA GLU A 965 26.43 0.13 -31.27
C GLU A 965 25.10 -0.29 -30.60
N ILE A 966 24.49 0.60 -29.82
CA ILE A 966 23.12 0.37 -29.31
C ILE A 966 22.12 0.55 -30.47
N PRO A 967 21.31 -0.46 -30.83
CA PRO A 967 20.45 -0.42 -32.02
C PRO A 967 19.50 0.77 -32.07
N SER A 968 19.38 1.37 -33.25
CA SER A 968 18.55 2.55 -33.47
C SER A 968 17.07 2.27 -33.22
N SER A 969 16.61 1.05 -33.48
CA SER A 969 15.24 0.58 -33.22
C SER A 969 14.86 0.48 -31.73
N MET A 970 15.83 0.49 -30.79
CA MET A 970 15.49 0.46 -29.35
C MET A 970 14.74 1.72 -28.88
N GLN A 971 14.88 2.84 -29.61
CA GLN A 971 14.07 4.04 -29.43
C GLN A 971 12.55 3.79 -29.56
N ASP A 972 12.20 2.73 -30.28
CA ASP A 972 10.86 2.41 -30.77
C ASP A 972 10.12 1.43 -29.83
N LEU A 973 10.73 1.09 -28.69
CA LEU A 973 10.21 0.26 -27.59
C LEU A 973 9.36 1.08 -26.61
N ASN A 974 8.19 1.54 -27.06
CA ASN A 974 7.35 2.48 -26.33
C ASN A 974 6.77 1.97 -24.99
N ALA A 975 6.80 0.66 -24.72
CA ALA A 975 6.34 0.06 -23.46
C ALA A 975 7.43 -0.04 -22.38
N LEU A 976 8.69 0.25 -22.71
CA LEU A 976 9.85 -0.10 -21.88
C LEU A 976 9.97 0.77 -20.62
N GLY A 977 9.56 0.23 -19.47
CA GLY A 977 9.64 0.91 -18.19
C GLY A 977 11.04 0.91 -17.58
N THR A 978 11.83 -0.15 -17.84
CA THR A 978 13.16 -0.33 -17.25
C THR A 978 14.15 -0.94 -18.25
N MET A 979 15.34 -0.36 -18.34
CA MET A 979 16.44 -0.86 -19.15
C MET A 979 17.76 -0.84 -18.39
N ASN A 980 18.53 -1.93 -18.48
CA ASN A 980 19.87 -2.05 -17.93
C ASN A 980 20.82 -2.69 -18.95
N LEU A 981 21.86 -1.97 -19.34
CA LEU A 981 22.89 -2.38 -20.32
C LEU A 981 24.30 -2.32 -19.69
N THR A 982 24.39 -2.25 -18.36
CA THR A 982 25.67 -2.03 -17.66
C THR A 982 26.68 -3.15 -17.86
N TYR A 983 27.97 -2.85 -17.69
CA TYR A 983 29.07 -3.82 -17.74
C TYR A 983 29.03 -4.70 -19.01
N ASN A 984 29.13 -4.04 -20.16
CA ASN A 984 29.32 -4.62 -21.48
C ASN A 984 30.42 -3.83 -22.23
N ASN A 985 30.73 -4.22 -23.47
CA ASN A 985 31.71 -3.56 -24.35
C ASN A 985 31.03 -2.70 -25.44
N LEU A 986 29.86 -2.11 -25.15
CA LEU A 986 29.08 -1.33 -26.12
C LEU A 986 29.77 -0.01 -26.48
N SER A 987 29.55 0.43 -27.71
CA SER A 987 30.22 1.57 -28.34
C SER A 987 29.27 2.48 -29.11
N GLY A 988 29.81 3.55 -29.70
CA GLY A 988 29.01 4.47 -30.51
C GLY A 988 28.18 5.47 -29.71
N ARG A 989 27.18 6.05 -30.39
CA ARG A 989 26.30 7.09 -29.84
C ARG A 989 25.02 6.51 -29.27
N ILE A 990 24.64 6.88 -28.05
CA ILE A 990 23.33 6.51 -27.47
C ILE A 990 22.19 7.07 -28.35
N PRO A 991 21.23 6.24 -28.81
CA PRO A 991 20.12 6.67 -29.68
C PRO A 991 19.21 7.72 -29.03
N ARG A 992 18.82 8.75 -29.80
CA ARG A 992 18.07 9.92 -29.32
C ARG A 992 16.54 9.75 -29.42
N GLY A 993 16.03 8.74 -28.73
CA GLY A 993 14.59 8.46 -28.62
C GLY A 993 13.98 8.93 -27.30
N ASN A 994 12.64 9.02 -27.26
CA ASN A 994 11.88 9.49 -26.10
C ASN A 994 12.15 8.68 -24.81
N THR A 995 12.38 7.37 -24.95
CA THR A 995 12.74 6.46 -23.85
C THR A 995 14.25 6.46 -23.60
N MET A 996 15.04 6.12 -24.61
CA MET A 996 16.50 5.92 -24.51
C MET A 996 17.26 7.12 -23.96
N GLY A 997 16.86 8.35 -24.32
CA GLY A 997 17.48 9.57 -23.78
C GLY A 997 17.03 9.98 -22.38
N SER A 998 16.13 9.22 -21.75
CA SER A 998 15.50 9.53 -20.44
C SER A 998 15.94 8.62 -19.29
N TYR A 999 16.55 7.47 -19.58
CA TYR A 999 17.16 6.63 -18.54
C TYR A 999 18.39 7.33 -17.94
N ASP A 1000 18.69 7.02 -16.69
CA ASP A 1000 19.85 7.58 -16.00
C ASP A 1000 21.17 7.04 -16.59
N ALA A 1001 22.25 7.81 -16.40
CA ALA A 1001 23.59 7.39 -16.78
C ALA A 1001 24.00 6.06 -16.12
N SER A 1002 23.43 5.72 -14.95
CA SER A 1002 23.63 4.42 -14.30
C SER A 1002 23.29 3.22 -15.18
N SER A 1003 22.25 3.27 -16.03
CA SER A 1003 21.86 2.17 -16.94
C SER A 1003 22.92 1.82 -17.99
N TYR A 1004 23.98 2.64 -18.15
CA TYR A 1004 25.00 2.52 -19.19
C TYR A 1004 26.44 2.33 -18.65
N ILE A 1005 26.64 2.38 -17.32
CA ILE A 1005 27.94 2.25 -16.65
C ILE A 1005 28.71 1.00 -17.11
N GLY A 1006 30.04 1.11 -17.22
CA GLY A 1006 30.95 0.03 -17.63
C GLY A 1006 31.26 0.00 -19.14
N ASN A 1007 30.37 0.54 -19.98
CA ASN A 1007 30.56 0.58 -21.43
C ASN A 1007 31.51 1.71 -21.87
N ILE A 1008 32.82 1.42 -21.95
CA ILE A 1008 33.85 2.43 -22.26
C ILE A 1008 33.78 2.98 -23.70
N GLY A 1009 32.99 2.39 -24.58
CA GLY A 1009 32.81 2.86 -25.96
C GLY A 1009 31.74 3.95 -26.11
N LEU A 1010 30.73 3.97 -25.25
CA LEU A 1010 29.53 4.82 -25.42
C LEU A 1010 29.80 6.33 -25.29
N CYS A 1011 28.98 7.13 -25.97
CA CYS A 1011 28.99 8.58 -25.88
C CYS A 1011 27.60 9.21 -26.15
N GLY A 1012 27.47 10.47 -25.76
CA GLY A 1012 26.23 11.25 -25.88
C GLY A 1012 25.29 11.10 -24.67
N PRO A 1013 24.31 12.01 -24.50
CA PRO A 1013 23.38 12.00 -23.36
C PRO A 1013 22.66 10.64 -23.22
N PRO A 1014 22.48 10.12 -21.99
CA PRO A 1014 22.74 10.77 -20.69
C PRO A 1014 24.21 10.87 -20.27
N LEU A 1015 25.17 10.25 -20.99
CA LEU A 1015 26.58 10.32 -20.66
C LEU A 1015 27.18 11.71 -20.95
N THR A 1016 28.13 12.13 -20.11
CA THR A 1016 28.87 13.40 -20.25
C THR A 1016 29.92 13.40 -21.36
N ARG A 1017 30.28 12.21 -21.88
CA ARG A 1017 31.26 12.03 -22.95
C ARG A 1017 30.68 12.43 -24.30
N ASN A 1018 31.27 13.44 -24.95
CA ASN A 1018 30.86 13.87 -26.29
C ASN A 1018 31.29 12.89 -27.39
N CYS A 1019 30.40 12.64 -28.35
CA CYS A 1019 30.71 11.92 -29.59
C CYS A 1019 31.35 12.88 -30.62
N SER A 1020 32.65 13.11 -30.52
CA SER A 1020 33.45 13.73 -31.59
C SER A 1020 33.79 12.68 -32.65
N GLY A 1021 33.63 13.01 -33.93
CA GLY A 1021 33.81 12.06 -35.04
C GLY A 1021 35.28 11.70 -35.30
N ASN A 1022 35.49 10.45 -35.73
CA ASN A 1022 36.75 9.88 -36.24
C ASN A 1022 37.99 10.05 -35.35
N ALA A 1023 38.11 9.20 -34.34
CA ALA A 1023 39.41 8.80 -33.79
C ALA A 1023 39.71 7.35 -34.21
N THR A 1024 40.50 7.17 -35.28
CA THR A 1024 41.06 5.86 -35.65
C THR A 1024 42.01 5.37 -34.56
N SER A 1025 42.11 4.06 -34.39
CA SER A 1025 42.94 3.43 -33.35
C SER A 1025 44.43 3.74 -33.50
N LYS A 1026 44.92 4.74 -32.74
CA LYS A 1026 46.28 4.81 -32.18
C LYS A 1026 46.44 5.95 -31.18
N ASP A 1027 47.36 5.71 -30.25
CA ASP A 1027 48.00 6.62 -29.28
C ASP A 1027 47.39 6.68 -27.87
N LEU A 1028 47.93 5.82 -27.00
CA LEU A 1028 48.10 6.14 -25.58
C LEU A 1028 49.27 7.12 -25.42
N PRO A 1029 49.09 8.13 -24.57
CA PRO A 1029 50.11 8.52 -23.61
C PRO A 1029 49.53 8.40 -22.20
N GLY A 1030 50.01 7.42 -21.43
CA GLY A 1030 49.72 7.37 -20.00
C GLY A 1030 50.61 8.36 -19.24
N ASN A 1031 50.08 8.96 -18.17
CA ASN A 1031 50.85 9.22 -16.95
C ASN A 1031 49.96 9.59 -15.76
N HIS A 1032 50.43 9.17 -14.59
CA HIS A 1032 50.15 9.56 -13.20
C HIS A 1032 49.27 10.81 -12.93
N VAL A 1033 48.40 10.84 -11.89
CA VAL A 1033 48.02 9.82 -10.89
C VAL A 1033 46.67 10.22 -10.27
N ASP A 1034 45.87 9.24 -9.85
CA ASP A 1034 45.12 9.34 -8.58
C ASP A 1034 45.01 7.97 -7.90
N LEU A 1035 46.06 7.16 -8.09
CA LEU A 1035 46.13 5.76 -7.64
C LEU A 1035 46.51 5.64 -6.15
N GLU A 1036 47.05 6.70 -5.54
CA GLU A 1036 47.46 6.69 -4.12
C GLU A 1036 46.25 6.53 -3.20
N HIS A 1037 45.16 7.26 -3.43
CA HIS A 1037 43.96 7.13 -2.58
C HIS A 1037 43.34 5.73 -2.70
N ILE A 1038 43.18 5.18 -3.91
CA ILE A 1038 42.57 3.86 -4.10
C ILE A 1038 43.46 2.75 -3.52
N SER A 1039 44.78 2.81 -3.72
CA SER A 1039 45.72 1.84 -3.13
C SER A 1039 45.84 1.97 -1.61
N LEU A 1040 45.71 3.17 -1.04
CA LEU A 1040 45.64 3.40 0.40
C LEU A 1040 44.35 2.78 0.99
N TYR A 1041 43.18 3.02 0.40
CA TYR A 1041 41.92 2.43 0.90
C TYR A 1041 41.91 0.90 0.77
N LEU A 1042 42.40 0.35 -0.36
CA LEU A 1042 42.52 -1.09 -0.54
C LEU A 1042 43.54 -1.70 0.44
N GLY A 1043 44.68 -1.04 0.65
CA GLY A 1043 45.71 -1.42 1.61
C GLY A 1043 45.22 -1.38 3.07
N MET A 1044 44.42 -0.38 3.44
CA MET A 1044 43.78 -0.31 4.76
C MET A 1044 42.74 -1.41 4.96
N ALA A 1045 41.92 -1.72 3.93
CA ALA A 1045 40.95 -2.81 4.00
C ALA A 1045 41.64 -4.18 4.14
N ILE A 1046 42.65 -4.47 3.30
CA ILE A 1046 43.46 -5.69 3.38
C ILE A 1046 44.19 -5.75 4.73
N GLY A 1047 44.78 -4.65 5.19
CA GLY A 1047 45.45 -4.57 6.49
C GLY A 1047 44.52 -4.83 7.68
N PHE A 1048 43.28 -4.33 7.65
CA PHE A 1048 42.27 -4.61 8.66
C PHE A 1048 41.87 -6.10 8.67
N VAL A 1049 41.60 -6.68 7.49
CA VAL A 1049 41.26 -8.11 7.37
C VAL A 1049 42.42 -8.99 7.86
N LEU A 1050 43.65 -8.73 7.42
CA LEU A 1050 44.83 -9.49 7.84
C LEU A 1050 45.12 -9.35 9.34
N SER A 1051 45.00 -8.15 9.92
CA SER A 1051 45.22 -7.95 11.36
C SER A 1051 44.13 -8.61 12.23
N LEU A 1052 42.87 -8.59 11.79
CA LEU A 1052 41.78 -9.35 12.43
C LEU A 1052 42.08 -10.87 12.38
N TRP A 1053 42.47 -11.39 11.21
CA TRP A 1053 42.87 -12.79 11.06
C TRP A 1053 44.09 -13.16 11.92
N VAL A 1054 45.09 -12.29 12.05
CA VAL A 1054 46.23 -12.51 12.96
C VAL A 1054 45.78 -12.61 14.41
N VAL A 1055 44.86 -11.75 14.89
CA VAL A 1055 44.32 -11.84 16.26
C VAL A 1055 43.53 -13.14 16.46
N LEU A 1056 42.71 -13.55 15.50
CA LEU A 1056 41.97 -14.81 15.55
C LEU A 1056 42.92 -16.03 15.54
N CYS A 1057 43.93 -16.05 14.68
CA CYS A 1057 44.97 -17.07 14.66
C CYS A 1057 45.77 -17.12 15.97
N LEU A 1058 46.14 -15.97 16.56
CA LEU A 1058 46.81 -15.93 17.85
C LEU A 1058 45.92 -16.51 18.97
N LEU A 1059 44.62 -16.24 18.96
CA LEU A 1059 43.66 -16.86 19.89
C LEU A 1059 43.46 -18.36 19.61
N LEU A 1060 43.57 -18.83 18.36
CA LEU A 1060 43.53 -20.26 18.04
C LEU A 1060 44.80 -20.99 18.53
N PHE A 1061 46.00 -20.46 18.26
CA PHE A 1061 47.26 -21.15 18.54
C PHE A 1061 47.84 -20.93 19.95
N LYS A 1062 47.73 -19.73 20.55
CA LYS A 1062 48.18 -19.50 21.94
C LYS A 1062 47.09 -19.90 22.95
N THR A 1063 47.07 -21.17 23.32
CA THR A 1063 46.18 -21.75 24.35
C THR A 1063 46.11 -20.96 25.65
N SER A 1064 47.21 -20.34 26.11
CA SER A 1064 47.21 -19.48 27.30
C SER A 1064 46.37 -18.21 27.12
N TRP A 1065 46.44 -17.58 25.94
CA TRP A 1065 45.66 -16.38 25.62
C TRP A 1065 44.20 -16.74 25.39
N ARG A 1066 43.92 -17.84 24.68
CA ARG A 1066 42.58 -18.43 24.56
C ARG A 1066 41.93 -18.66 25.91
N LYS A 1067 42.64 -19.32 26.84
CA LYS A 1067 42.16 -19.57 28.20
C LYS A 1067 41.93 -18.28 28.97
N SER A 1068 42.84 -17.29 28.92
CA SER A 1068 42.62 -16.00 29.59
C SER A 1068 41.41 -15.24 29.05
N TYR A 1069 41.19 -15.24 27.73
CA TYR A 1069 40.03 -14.60 27.10
C TYR A 1069 38.72 -15.27 27.52
N PHE A 1070 38.60 -16.60 27.39
CA PHE A 1070 37.38 -17.30 27.79
C PHE A 1070 37.17 -17.31 29.31
N MET A 1071 38.22 -17.38 30.14
CA MET A 1071 38.09 -17.18 31.60
C MET A 1071 37.62 -15.77 31.98
N PHE A 1072 37.95 -14.74 31.18
CA PHE A 1072 37.39 -13.40 31.36
C PHE A 1072 35.88 -13.38 31.03
N VAL A 1073 35.47 -13.96 29.90
CA VAL A 1073 34.05 -14.09 29.51
C VAL A 1073 33.26 -14.87 30.58
N ASP A 1074 33.74 -16.05 31.00
CA ASP A 1074 33.15 -16.86 32.07
C ASP A 1074 33.02 -16.09 33.40
N ARG A 1075 34.01 -15.25 33.73
CA ARG A 1075 33.97 -14.39 34.93
C ARG A 1075 32.86 -13.35 34.82
N GLN A 1076 32.61 -12.75 33.65
CA GLN A 1076 31.48 -11.84 33.49
C GLN A 1076 30.15 -12.60 33.53
N GLN A 1077 30.04 -13.75 32.85
CA GLN A 1077 28.83 -14.56 32.84
C GLN A 1077 28.46 -15.07 34.25
N LYS A 1078 29.44 -15.47 35.07
CA LYS A 1078 29.24 -15.81 36.49
C LYS A 1078 28.82 -14.60 37.33
N LYS A 1079 29.42 -13.41 37.15
CA LYS A 1079 28.99 -12.17 37.83
C LYS A 1079 27.53 -11.83 37.52
N ILE A 1080 27.11 -11.95 36.27
CA ILE A 1080 25.72 -11.75 35.83
C ILE A 1080 24.81 -12.78 36.49
N SER A 1081 25.14 -14.08 36.40
CA SER A 1081 24.33 -15.17 36.97
C SER A 1081 24.11 -15.04 38.49
N VAL A 1082 25.17 -14.68 39.24
CA VAL A 1082 25.08 -14.42 40.69
C VAL A 1082 24.20 -13.20 40.97
N SER A 1083 24.35 -12.12 40.21
CA SER A 1083 23.55 -10.89 40.37
C SER A 1083 22.06 -11.14 40.13
N VAL A 1084 21.70 -11.96 39.13
CA VAL A 1084 20.33 -12.40 38.86
C VAL A 1084 19.79 -13.25 40.01
N LYS A 1085 20.54 -14.25 40.50
CA LYS A 1085 20.12 -15.09 41.64
C LYS A 1085 19.86 -14.27 42.90
N ILE A 1086 20.69 -13.28 43.20
CA ILE A 1086 20.50 -12.36 44.33
C ILE A 1086 19.22 -11.53 44.16
N ARG A 1087 18.99 -10.94 42.96
CA ARG A 1087 17.74 -10.19 42.68
C ARG A 1087 16.49 -11.06 42.83
N CYS A 1088 16.51 -12.31 42.35
CA CYS A 1088 15.39 -13.25 42.52
C CYS A 1088 15.14 -13.63 44.00
N ALA A 1089 16.19 -13.79 44.81
CA ALA A 1089 16.05 -14.05 46.25
C ALA A 1089 15.45 -12.85 47.00
N VAL A 1090 15.83 -11.62 46.64
CA VAL A 1090 15.23 -10.39 47.16
C VAL A 1090 13.77 -10.26 46.73
N LEU A 1091 13.42 -10.64 45.50
CA LEU A 1091 12.04 -10.63 45.01
C LEU A 1091 11.15 -11.61 45.80
N LYS A 1092 11.62 -12.84 46.05
CA LYS A 1092 10.89 -13.82 46.88
C LYS A 1092 10.69 -13.33 48.32
N ARG A 1093 11.67 -12.62 48.91
CA ARG A 1093 11.50 -12.01 50.25
C ARG A 1093 10.47 -10.87 50.26
N LYS A 1094 10.35 -10.08 49.18
CA LYS A 1094 9.30 -9.05 49.08
C LYS A 1094 7.91 -9.66 48.89
N LEU A 1095 7.76 -10.68 48.03
CA LEU A 1095 6.47 -11.34 47.80
C LEU A 1095 5.95 -12.07 49.06
N GLY A 1096 6.84 -12.65 49.87
CA GLY A 1096 6.46 -13.28 51.15
C GLY A 1096 6.04 -12.31 52.25
N ALA A 1097 6.27 -10.99 52.10
CA ALA A 1097 5.96 -9.99 53.11
C ALA A 1097 4.56 -9.37 52.97
N ASN A 1098 3.89 -9.54 51.83
CA ASN A 1098 2.57 -8.94 51.54
C ASN A 1098 1.38 -9.83 51.95
N ASN A 1099 1.60 -10.89 52.73
CA ASN A 1099 0.58 -11.87 53.13
C ASN A 1099 0.43 -12.00 54.67
N ARG A 1100 0.57 -10.87 55.38
CA ARG A 1100 0.20 -10.66 56.79
C ARG A 1100 -0.24 -9.23 57.02
#